data_AF-A0A842VI90-F1
#
_entry.id   AF-A0A842VI90-F1
#
_cell.length_a   1.000
_cell.length_b   1.000
_cell.length_c   1.000
_cell.angle_alpha   90.00
_cell.angle_beta   90.00
_cell.angle_gamma   90.00
#
_symmetry.space_group_name_H-M   'P 1'
#
loop_
_entity.id
_entity.type
_entity.pdbx_description
1 polymer ?
#
loop_
_entity_poly.entity_id
_entity_poly.type
_entity_poly.pdbx_seq_one_letter_code
_entity_poly.pdbx_strand_id
1 'polypeptide(L)'
;MREIKEIIEEIKKLIYSNGYIYSLCMILLEDFYVNPEKLHEIAHKERLSTKEASLLLGFLIQDNINFTHPKSPEVLIHMKQKTYELMEELHHSFMLPFFTKLEKEIKKEHKKENYRKDRKEFFCKGDLLTEPIFYSGTGVYDFQYLEFLEYKYKYDSKWLFENKKFDLIETKNIVSQIKNNLQEKSKCIRFYSLKERVPQIVKELKKKNPDEDWEKHSKDTLPMMELYQYVELFFQDIDDKEKLSIEKIRELGWESFYKGIIDLFVIKRSDLIENLNIDEFFNNFSIVPQKNLNSQFSSIGDYNLINSHPIIKLDDEKYFIPIPFLLFEAVYESPFYWMMNDEKYKSQAGKNRGNVGEEIALDFLIKVFGSDRALRSVKVVTKKGHDDTDIDVLCVLGSKALCVQIKSKRLTELARKGDDVALKTDFQKAVQDAYNQGIVSRGKILEKKARFFDENGREIALSEEIDEVYLMAITTENYPSLVHQSNIMLEKEEDEPFPIVLTIFDLELLVHYLSDPYDFLYYIKQRTALMDYFKADEEMVFLGYHLDQKLWKIPNADDCIIESDFGQLIDRNYYPLKAGLDISDSGDAIKQRWKDENFDQLCNELKNLNKAKITDILFHLFDLSGEARKEIVDFIIKTKQKTASNGKSQHFSLPPDNNNSPSFGITYVSLNTNDENKLRSRLLVLCQARKYKSKSDVWIGFGSLKDSTNIIDCVAFNDAKWEYDAELEKTSETLLKSKFMRIGKKIGRNDKCPCGSGFKYKKCCGRN
;
A
#
# COMPACT_ATOMS: atom_id res chain seq x y z
N MET A 1 32.43 8.05 7.53
CA MET A 1 31.15 8.32 8.22
C MET A 1 31.44 8.47 9.69
N ARG A 2 30.78 9.43 10.35
CA ARG A 2 30.92 9.65 11.80
C ARG A 2 30.08 8.63 12.57
N GLU A 3 30.38 8.47 13.85
CA GLU A 3 29.59 7.62 14.73
C GLU A 3 28.23 8.29 15.00
N ILE A 4 27.15 7.50 15.09
CA ILE A 4 25.77 7.98 15.32
C ILE A 4 25.69 8.94 16.51
N LYS A 5 26.41 8.61 17.59
CA LYS A 5 26.44 9.42 18.81
C LYS A 5 27.01 10.82 18.58
N GLU A 6 28.03 10.95 17.73
CA GLU A 6 28.65 12.25 17.43
C GLU A 6 27.70 13.16 16.64
N ILE A 7 26.96 12.57 15.69
CA ILE A 7 25.96 13.27 14.88
C ILE A 7 24.80 13.73 15.78
N ILE A 8 24.29 12.87 16.65
CA ILE A 8 23.22 13.23 17.61
C ILE A 8 23.65 14.38 18.53
N GLU A 9 24.89 14.37 19.03
CA GLU A 9 25.39 15.48 19.87
C GLU A 9 25.50 16.80 19.09
N GLU A 10 25.84 16.75 17.79
CA GLU A 10 25.82 17.95 16.95
C GLU A 10 24.41 18.44 16.66
N ILE A 11 23.46 17.53 16.40
CA ILE A 11 22.03 17.85 16.27
C ILE A 11 21.54 18.55 17.53
N LYS A 12 21.83 18.01 18.72
CA LYS A 12 21.45 18.63 20.00
C LYS A 12 22.05 20.02 20.17
N LYS A 13 23.34 20.21 19.86
CA LYS A 13 23.99 21.53 19.90
C LYS A 13 23.31 22.53 18.97
N LEU A 14 22.88 22.09 17.79
CA LEU A 14 22.15 22.92 16.83
C LEU A 14 20.76 23.27 17.39
N ILE A 15 20.03 22.30 17.95
CA ILE A 15 18.68 22.49 18.51
C ILE A 15 18.67 23.54 19.63
N TYR A 16 19.69 23.54 20.49
CA TYR A 16 19.77 24.48 21.62
C TYR A 16 20.36 25.86 21.26
N SER A 17 20.69 26.09 19.99
CA SER A 17 21.23 27.37 19.54
C SER A 17 20.14 28.45 19.39
N ASN A 18 20.53 29.73 19.57
CA ASN A 18 19.59 30.85 19.49
C ASN A 18 18.95 30.95 18.10
N GLY A 19 17.62 30.97 18.06
CA GLY A 19 16.84 31.09 16.83
C GLY A 19 16.50 29.78 16.14
N TYR A 20 16.96 28.62 16.65
CA TYR A 20 16.70 27.32 16.02
C TYR A 20 15.21 27.01 15.89
N ILE A 21 14.38 27.40 16.87
CA ILE A 21 12.93 27.16 16.82
C ILE A 21 12.27 27.76 15.57
N TYR A 22 12.74 28.91 15.10
CA TYR A 22 12.23 29.54 13.88
C TYR A 22 12.68 28.78 12.63
N SER A 23 13.94 28.35 12.57
CA SER A 23 14.43 27.46 11.50
C SER A 23 13.68 26.14 11.47
N LEU A 24 13.39 25.55 12.63
CA LEU A 24 12.60 24.34 12.74
C LEU A 24 11.19 24.57 12.21
N CYS A 25 10.52 25.67 12.56
CA CYS A 25 9.21 26.00 12.01
C CYS A 25 9.25 26.18 10.48
N MET A 26 10.31 26.76 9.92
CA MET A 26 10.50 26.84 8.47
C MET A 26 10.65 25.45 7.83
N ILE A 27 11.38 24.53 8.47
CA ILE A 27 11.51 23.14 8.02
C ILE A 27 10.14 22.46 8.06
N LEU A 28 9.42 22.56 9.18
CA LEU A 28 8.14 21.89 9.37
C LEU A 28 7.06 22.39 8.38
N LEU A 29 7.02 23.71 8.11
CA LEU A 29 6.13 24.27 7.08
C LEU A 29 6.50 23.74 5.70
N GLU A 30 7.78 23.78 5.34
CA GLU A 30 8.21 23.33 4.03
C GLU A 30 7.92 21.85 3.81
N ASP A 31 8.23 20.99 4.78
CA ASP A 31 8.21 19.53 4.64
C ASP A 31 6.82 18.91 4.82
N PHE A 32 5.97 19.46 5.70
CA PHE A 32 4.67 18.86 6.04
C PHE A 32 3.44 19.65 5.55
N TYR A 33 3.56 20.95 5.21
CA TYR A 33 2.45 21.74 4.69
C TYR A 33 2.49 21.77 3.16
N VAL A 34 2.11 20.64 2.57
CA VAL A 34 2.05 20.43 1.12
C VAL A 34 0.64 20.55 0.57
N ASN A 35 0.51 21.03 -0.67
CA ASN A 35 -0.77 21.07 -1.35
C ASN A 35 -1.27 19.63 -1.61
N PRO A 36 -2.44 19.23 -1.04
CA PRO A 36 -2.99 17.89 -1.22
C PRO A 36 -3.17 17.48 -2.69
N GLU A 37 -3.47 18.41 -3.60
CA GLU A 37 -3.64 18.14 -5.03
C GLU A 37 -2.32 17.76 -5.74
N LYS A 38 -1.18 18.04 -5.09
CA LYS A 38 0.17 17.86 -5.63
C LYS A 38 1.01 16.88 -4.82
N LEU A 39 0.40 16.05 -3.98
CA LEU A 39 1.11 15.07 -3.16
C LEU A 39 2.03 14.16 -3.99
N HIS A 40 1.58 13.79 -5.19
CA HIS A 40 2.33 12.95 -6.12
C HIS A 40 3.54 13.63 -6.80
N GLU A 41 3.71 14.94 -6.64
CA GLU A 41 4.86 15.69 -7.18
C GLU A 41 5.99 15.81 -6.12
N ILE A 42 5.76 15.32 -4.89
CA ILE A 42 6.65 15.55 -3.75
C ILE A 42 7.93 14.70 -3.86
N ALA A 43 9.08 15.34 -3.68
CA ALA A 43 10.34 14.63 -3.53
C ALA A 43 10.52 14.16 -2.07
N HIS A 44 9.96 13.00 -1.71
CA HIS A 44 10.01 12.49 -0.33
C HIS A 44 11.44 12.29 0.19
N LYS A 45 12.38 11.95 -0.69
CA LYS A 45 13.81 11.76 -0.35
C LYS A 45 14.53 13.06 0.03
N GLU A 46 13.97 14.22 -0.30
CA GLU A 46 14.58 15.54 -0.02
C GLU A 46 13.98 16.22 1.23
N ARG A 47 13.04 15.57 1.91
CA ARG A 47 12.24 16.11 3.01
C ARG A 47 12.42 15.25 4.25
N LEU A 48 12.29 15.85 5.43
CA LEU A 48 12.28 15.08 6.67
C LEU A 48 11.02 14.21 6.73
N SER A 49 11.20 12.96 7.15
CA SER A 49 10.10 12.11 7.55
C SER A 49 9.47 12.60 8.87
N THR A 50 8.24 12.16 9.16
CA THR A 50 7.57 12.45 10.44
C THR A 50 8.37 11.94 11.64
N LYS A 51 9.09 10.82 11.48
CA LYS A 51 9.94 10.22 12.51
C LYS A 51 11.20 11.04 12.78
N GLU A 52 11.81 11.60 11.73
CA GLU A 52 12.95 12.52 11.86
C GLU A 52 12.55 13.85 12.50
N ALA A 53 11.42 14.42 12.08
CA ALA A 53 10.91 15.63 12.70
C ALA A 53 10.52 15.39 14.17
N SER A 54 9.94 14.23 14.50
CA SER A 54 9.72 13.78 15.88
C SER A 54 11.03 13.66 16.67
N LEU A 55 12.11 13.14 16.09
CA LEU A 55 13.43 13.08 16.73
C LEU A 55 13.92 14.49 17.13
N LEU A 56 13.84 15.46 16.21
CA LEU A 56 14.22 16.86 16.48
C LEU A 56 13.36 17.47 17.60
N LEU A 57 12.05 17.29 17.55
CA LEU A 57 11.13 17.76 18.60
C LEU A 57 11.39 17.07 19.94
N GLY A 58 11.72 15.78 19.92
CA GLY A 58 12.04 14.99 21.11
C GLY A 58 13.27 15.52 21.85
N PHE A 59 14.28 15.99 21.12
CA PHE A 59 15.45 16.67 21.71
C PHE A 59 15.15 18.11 22.12
N LEU A 60 14.32 18.83 21.35
CA LEU A 60 13.90 20.20 21.67
C LEU A 60 13.25 20.29 23.05
N ILE A 61 12.38 19.34 23.40
CA ILE A 61 11.64 19.36 24.67
C ILE A 61 12.48 18.94 25.89
N GLN A 62 13.76 18.57 25.71
CA GLN A 62 14.64 18.20 26.84
C GLN A 62 15.13 19.39 27.65
N ASP A 63 14.90 20.60 27.15
CA ASP A 63 15.13 21.87 27.85
C ASP A 63 13.96 22.84 27.57
N ASN A 64 14.02 24.02 28.18
CA ASN A 64 13.12 25.12 27.84
C ASN A 64 13.35 25.56 26.39
N ILE A 65 12.27 25.80 25.65
CA ILE A 65 12.37 26.27 24.26
C ILE A 65 12.94 27.68 24.23
N ASN A 66 14.01 27.86 23.46
CA ASN A 66 14.71 29.13 23.32
C ASN A 66 14.09 29.98 22.19
N PHE A 67 13.27 30.96 22.56
CA PHE A 67 12.67 31.95 21.65
C PHE A 67 13.55 33.20 21.44
N THR A 68 14.85 33.13 21.74
CA THR A 68 15.76 34.25 21.46
C THR A 68 15.94 34.40 19.95
N HIS A 69 15.77 35.62 19.44
CA HIS A 69 15.97 35.93 18.02
C HIS A 69 17.42 35.64 17.58
N PRO A 70 17.64 35.14 16.35
CA PRO A 70 18.98 34.94 15.83
C PRO A 70 19.69 36.28 15.60
N LYS A 71 21.03 36.25 15.56
CA LYS A 71 21.85 37.46 15.33
C LYS A 71 21.65 38.08 13.96
N SER A 72 21.30 37.27 12.96
CA SER A 72 20.95 37.72 11.62
C SER A 72 20.05 36.70 10.92
N PRO A 73 19.26 37.10 9.92
CA PRO A 73 18.40 36.21 9.15
C PRO A 73 19.10 35.05 8.46
N GLU A 74 20.33 35.27 8.00
CA GLU A 74 21.14 34.26 7.28
C GLU A 74 21.43 33.05 8.16
N VAL A 75 21.47 33.26 9.49
CA VAL A 75 21.63 32.18 10.48
C VAL A 75 20.47 31.18 10.36
N LEU A 76 19.24 31.63 10.08
CA LEU A 76 18.10 30.73 9.98
C LEU A 76 18.26 29.73 8.83
N ILE A 77 18.68 30.24 7.67
CA ILE A 77 18.90 29.43 6.46
C ILE A 77 20.06 28.46 6.68
N HIS A 78 21.13 28.92 7.33
CA HIS A 78 22.25 28.04 7.65
C HIS A 78 21.87 26.92 8.63
N MET A 79 21.11 27.22 9.69
CA MET A 79 20.61 26.21 10.63
C MET A 79 19.69 25.20 9.94
N LYS A 80 18.84 25.67 9.02
CA LYS A 80 17.97 24.83 8.20
C LYS A 80 18.78 23.87 7.34
N GLN A 81 19.72 24.38 6.54
CA GLN A 81 20.61 23.57 5.69
C GLN A 81 21.40 22.56 6.53
N LYS A 82 21.99 23.01 7.63
CA LYS A 82 22.76 22.16 8.54
C LYS A 82 21.91 21.06 9.17
N THR A 83 20.63 21.31 9.43
CA THR A 83 19.70 20.28 9.91
C THR A 83 19.54 19.17 8.88
N TYR A 84 19.25 19.51 7.61
CA TYR A 84 19.14 18.49 6.55
C TYR A 84 20.44 17.71 6.35
N GLU A 85 21.59 18.39 6.34
CA GLU A 85 22.91 17.73 6.24
C GLU A 85 23.14 16.72 7.37
N LEU A 86 22.80 17.08 8.61
CA LEU A 86 22.98 16.19 9.76
C LEU A 86 22.00 15.01 9.74
N MET A 87 20.77 15.22 9.28
CA MET A 87 19.78 14.15 9.14
C MET A 87 20.15 13.15 8.05
N GLU A 88 20.65 13.63 6.90
CA GLU A 88 21.18 12.79 5.82
C GLU A 88 22.42 12.00 6.27
N GLU A 89 23.33 12.64 7.02
CA GLU A 89 24.50 11.96 7.57
C GLU A 89 24.10 10.91 8.62
N LEU A 90 23.06 11.19 9.41
CA LEU A 90 22.49 10.24 10.36
C LEU A 90 21.94 9.02 9.62
N HIS A 91 21.15 9.21 8.55
CA HIS A 91 20.60 8.13 7.73
C HIS A 91 21.71 7.23 7.17
N HIS A 92 22.72 7.83 6.53
CA HIS A 92 23.86 7.08 6.00
C HIS A 92 24.62 6.28 7.07
N SER A 93 24.71 6.81 8.30
CA SER A 93 25.38 6.13 9.40
C SER A 93 24.65 4.86 9.84
N PHE A 94 23.31 4.82 9.73
CA PHE A 94 22.52 3.60 9.98
C PHE A 94 22.66 2.55 8.87
N MET A 95 23.10 2.94 7.67
CA MET A 95 23.37 2.00 6.56
C MET A 95 24.77 1.35 6.66
N LEU A 96 25.67 1.88 7.49
CA LEU A 96 27.04 1.36 7.63
C LEU A 96 27.11 -0.13 8.03
N PRO A 97 26.31 -0.65 8.98
CA PRO A 97 26.31 -2.07 9.32
C PRO A 97 25.96 -2.95 8.11
N PHE A 98 25.03 -2.51 7.26
CA PHE A 98 24.64 -3.22 6.04
C PHE A 98 25.81 -3.31 5.06
N PHE A 99 26.43 -2.18 4.72
CA PHE A 99 27.58 -2.16 3.80
C PHE A 99 28.76 -2.98 4.33
N THR A 100 29.03 -2.88 5.62
CA THR A 100 30.10 -3.66 6.28
C THR A 100 29.84 -5.16 6.18
N LYS A 101 28.59 -5.60 6.38
CA LYS A 101 28.21 -7.02 6.27
C LYS A 101 28.25 -7.49 4.81
N LEU A 102 27.75 -6.66 3.89
CA LEU A 102 27.76 -6.95 2.46
C LEU A 102 29.19 -7.14 1.94
N GLU A 103 30.12 -6.26 2.31
CA GLU A 103 31.53 -6.37 1.92
C GLU A 103 32.18 -7.67 2.44
N LYS A 104 31.81 -8.09 3.65
CA LYS A 104 32.28 -9.36 4.24
C LYS A 104 31.72 -10.58 3.49
N GLU A 105 30.45 -10.56 3.10
CA GLU A 105 29.83 -11.67 2.36
C GLU A 105 30.37 -11.79 0.94
N ILE A 106 30.55 -10.68 0.21
CA ILE A 106 31.14 -10.69 -1.14
C ILE A 106 32.53 -11.34 -1.16
N LYS A 107 33.28 -11.24 -0.06
CA LYS A 107 34.62 -11.84 0.09
C LYS A 107 34.60 -13.34 0.41
N LYS A 108 33.44 -13.94 0.69
CA LYS A 108 33.32 -15.39 0.97
C LYS A 108 33.02 -16.16 -0.32
N GLU A 109 33.62 -17.35 -0.47
CA GLU A 109 33.19 -18.30 -1.50
C GLU A 109 31.82 -18.88 -1.11
N HIS A 110 30.77 -18.47 -1.82
CA HIS A 110 29.43 -18.99 -1.57
C HIS A 110 29.26 -20.39 -2.18
N LYS A 111 29.00 -21.39 -1.34
CA LYS A 111 28.21 -22.57 -1.75
C LYS A 111 26.75 -22.15 -1.70
N LYS A 112 25.99 -22.41 -2.77
CA LYS A 112 24.53 -22.19 -2.80
C LYS A 112 23.82 -23.21 -1.91
N GLU A 113 23.92 -23.08 -0.59
CA GLU A 113 23.02 -23.78 0.34
C GLU A 113 21.88 -22.83 0.73
N ASN A 114 20.64 -23.29 0.61
CA ASN A 114 19.37 -22.62 0.96
C ASN A 114 19.36 -21.06 1.03
N TYR A 115 19.11 -20.42 -0.13
CA TYR A 115 19.04 -18.95 -0.32
C TYR A 115 18.20 -18.18 0.72
N ARG A 116 17.07 -18.74 1.18
CA ARG A 116 16.21 -18.08 2.18
C ARG A 116 16.85 -18.02 3.56
N LYS A 117 17.52 -19.11 3.95
CA LYS A 117 18.22 -19.18 5.23
C LYS A 117 19.37 -18.17 5.27
N ASP A 118 20.14 -18.09 4.18
CA ASP A 118 21.23 -17.13 4.03
C ASP A 118 20.73 -15.69 4.07
N ARG A 119 19.63 -15.38 3.35
CA ARG A 119 18.98 -14.06 3.43
C ARG A 119 18.55 -13.72 4.84
N LYS A 120 17.89 -14.64 5.55
CA LYS A 120 17.45 -14.41 6.93
C LYS A 120 18.64 -14.18 7.87
N GLU A 121 19.72 -14.94 7.75
CA GLU A 121 20.94 -14.68 8.52
C GLU A 121 21.61 -13.35 8.18
N PHE A 122 21.51 -12.92 6.92
CA PHE A 122 22.03 -11.64 6.47
C PHE A 122 21.20 -10.47 6.98
N PHE A 123 19.89 -10.48 6.81
CA PHE A 123 19.04 -9.32 7.05
C PHE A 123 18.44 -9.25 8.46
N CYS A 124 18.32 -10.37 9.19
CA CYS A 124 17.67 -10.42 10.52
C CYS A 124 18.64 -10.63 11.69
N LYS A 125 19.91 -10.22 11.55
CA LYS A 125 20.90 -10.29 12.62
C LYS A 125 21.56 -8.93 12.83
N GLY A 126 21.49 -8.44 14.07
CA GLY A 126 22.01 -7.14 14.50
C GLY A 126 21.12 -5.98 14.05
N ASP A 127 21.65 -4.76 14.13
CA ASP A 127 20.90 -3.52 13.97
C ASP A 127 20.50 -3.18 12.50
N LEU A 128 20.51 -4.17 11.60
CA LEU A 128 20.21 -4.01 10.17
C LEU A 128 18.75 -3.70 9.86
N LEU A 129 17.85 -4.01 10.80
CA LEU A 129 16.43 -3.68 10.67
C LEU A 129 16.10 -2.30 11.26
N THR A 130 17.03 -1.65 11.97
CA THR A 130 16.82 -0.32 12.57
C THR A 130 16.58 0.73 11.48
N GLU A 131 17.40 0.74 10.43
CA GLU A 131 17.24 1.65 9.30
C GLU A 131 15.88 1.46 8.59
N PRO A 132 15.51 0.26 8.09
CA PRO A 132 14.26 0.13 7.37
C PRO A 132 13.04 0.35 8.27
N ILE A 133 13.11 0.07 9.57
CA ILE A 133 12.02 0.38 10.52
C ILE A 133 11.86 1.89 10.73
N PHE A 134 12.97 2.62 10.86
CA PHE A 134 12.92 4.06 11.10
C PHE A 134 12.62 4.82 9.81
N TYR A 135 13.20 4.47 8.68
CA TYR A 135 13.05 5.21 7.42
C TYR A 135 11.95 4.67 6.50
N SER A 136 11.27 3.56 6.83
CA SER A 136 10.04 3.22 6.11
C SER A 136 9.02 4.33 6.25
N GLY A 137 8.20 4.51 5.21
CA GLY A 137 7.02 5.35 5.31
C GLY A 137 6.06 4.88 6.42
N THR A 138 5.09 5.73 6.71
CA THR A 138 4.14 5.50 7.80
C THR A 138 3.09 4.46 7.41
N GLY A 139 2.89 4.17 6.12
CA GLY A 139 1.85 3.27 5.61
C GLY A 139 0.41 3.64 5.97
N VAL A 140 0.19 4.84 6.52
CA VAL A 140 -1.09 5.29 7.10
C VAL A 140 -1.24 6.80 6.87
N TYR A 141 -2.41 7.22 6.39
CA TYR A 141 -2.79 8.62 6.29
C TYR A 141 -3.32 9.16 7.61
N ASP A 142 -3.16 10.46 7.85
CA ASP A 142 -3.64 11.11 9.08
C ASP A 142 -5.14 10.89 9.32
N PHE A 143 -5.99 11.08 8.30
CA PHE A 143 -7.43 10.92 8.42
C PHE A 143 -7.85 9.50 8.80
N GLN A 144 -7.09 8.47 8.41
CA GLN A 144 -7.40 7.08 8.75
C GLN A 144 -7.38 6.87 10.27
N TYR A 145 -6.45 7.49 10.99
CA TYR A 145 -6.44 7.40 12.46
C TYR A 145 -7.75 7.89 13.08
N LEU A 146 -8.34 8.98 12.57
CA LEU A 146 -9.64 9.46 13.07
C LEU A 146 -10.82 8.63 12.60
N GLU A 147 -10.78 8.11 11.37
CA GLU A 147 -11.82 7.22 10.85
C GLU A 147 -11.89 5.92 11.66
N PHE A 148 -10.74 5.32 11.98
CA PHE A 148 -10.66 4.07 12.74
C PHE A 148 -10.72 4.25 14.26
N LEU A 149 -10.56 5.47 14.81
CA LEU A 149 -10.57 5.73 16.25
C LEU A 149 -11.86 5.20 16.90
N GLU A 150 -13.01 5.56 16.32
CA GLU A 150 -14.32 5.16 16.84
C GLU A 150 -14.51 3.65 16.75
N TYR A 151 -14.13 3.02 15.62
CA TYR A 151 -14.20 1.57 15.47
C TYR A 151 -13.33 0.88 16.52
N LYS A 152 -12.08 1.32 16.69
CA LYS A 152 -11.07 0.72 17.57
C LYS A 152 -11.55 0.64 19.02
N TYR A 153 -12.17 1.71 19.52
CA TYR A 153 -12.50 1.86 20.94
C TYR A 153 -14.00 1.85 21.23
N LYS A 154 -14.86 1.42 20.30
CA LYS A 154 -16.32 1.42 20.50
C LYS A 154 -16.77 0.71 21.78
N TYR A 155 -16.14 -0.43 22.12
CA TYR A 155 -16.43 -1.21 23.33
C TYR A 155 -15.76 -0.67 24.60
N ASP A 156 -14.80 0.26 24.45
CA ASP A 156 -14.01 0.83 25.55
C ASP A 156 -14.41 2.29 25.85
N SER A 157 -15.32 2.86 25.06
CA SER A 157 -15.81 4.25 25.17
C SER A 157 -16.19 4.65 26.60
N LYS A 158 -16.92 3.78 27.32
CA LYS A 158 -17.28 4.03 28.72
C LYS A 158 -16.06 4.13 29.64
N TRP A 159 -15.11 3.20 29.52
CA TRP A 159 -13.90 3.21 30.34
C TRP A 159 -13.07 4.47 30.06
N LEU A 160 -12.93 4.84 28.79
CA LEU A 160 -12.20 6.03 28.36
C LEU A 160 -12.81 7.32 28.91
N PHE A 161 -14.14 7.44 28.85
CA PHE A 161 -14.84 8.59 29.40
C PHE A 161 -14.71 8.66 30.93
N GLU A 162 -14.91 7.55 31.65
CA GLU A 162 -14.89 7.55 33.12
C GLU A 162 -13.48 7.83 33.69
N ASN A 163 -12.43 7.30 33.07
CA ASN A 163 -11.05 7.38 33.60
C ASN A 163 -10.23 8.54 33.03
N LYS A 164 -10.52 8.98 31.80
CA LYS A 164 -9.71 9.97 31.08
C LYS A 164 -10.50 11.15 30.54
N LYS A 165 -11.83 11.18 30.75
CA LYS A 165 -12.75 12.14 30.11
C LYS A 165 -12.57 12.20 28.59
N PHE A 166 -12.18 11.07 28.02
CA PHE A 166 -11.88 10.94 26.60
C PHE A 166 -13.14 10.45 25.90
N ASP A 167 -13.91 11.39 25.34
CA ASP A 167 -15.02 11.10 24.44
C ASP A 167 -14.52 11.00 22.99
N LEU A 168 -14.90 9.94 22.29
CA LEU A 168 -14.37 9.64 20.95
C LEU A 168 -14.81 10.66 19.90
N ILE A 169 -16.08 11.09 19.95
CA ILE A 169 -16.67 12.00 18.95
C ILE A 169 -16.12 13.42 19.19
N GLU A 170 -16.10 13.84 20.44
CA GLU A 170 -15.58 15.14 20.83
C GLU A 170 -14.09 15.28 20.52
N THR A 171 -13.30 14.26 20.84
CA THR A 171 -11.86 14.24 20.52
C THR A 171 -11.63 14.39 19.02
N LYS A 172 -12.38 13.64 18.19
CA LYS A 172 -12.30 13.75 16.73
C LYS A 172 -12.61 15.18 16.26
N ASN A 173 -13.66 15.80 16.81
CA ASN A 173 -14.01 17.18 16.50
C ASN A 173 -12.90 18.17 16.90
N ILE A 174 -12.30 18.03 18.09
CA ILE A 174 -11.19 18.87 18.55
C ILE A 174 -10.00 18.77 17.58
N VAL A 175 -9.58 17.56 17.24
CA VAL A 175 -8.44 17.33 16.35
C VAL A 175 -8.70 17.88 14.94
N SER A 176 -9.93 17.72 14.42
CA SER A 176 -10.33 18.32 13.14
C SER A 176 -10.34 19.85 13.18
N GLN A 177 -10.83 20.47 14.26
CA GLN A 177 -10.77 21.93 14.44
C GLN A 177 -9.32 22.43 14.49
N ILE A 178 -8.43 21.73 15.21
CA ILE A 178 -7.00 22.04 15.25
C ILE A 178 -6.40 22.00 13.84
N LYS A 179 -6.60 20.91 13.09
CA LYS A 179 -6.09 20.79 11.71
C LYS A 179 -6.59 21.93 10.82
N ASN A 180 -7.89 22.22 10.86
CA ASN A 180 -8.50 23.28 10.05
C ASN A 180 -7.94 24.66 10.41
N ASN A 181 -7.83 24.99 11.70
CA ASN A 181 -7.30 26.28 12.15
C ASN A 181 -5.83 26.46 11.73
N LEU A 182 -5.00 25.42 11.87
CA LEU A 182 -3.60 25.47 11.42
C LEU A 182 -3.50 25.60 9.90
N GLN A 183 -4.37 24.91 9.16
CA GLN A 183 -4.41 25.01 7.70
C GLN A 183 -4.85 26.41 7.24
N GLU A 184 -5.87 27.01 7.85
CA GLU A 184 -6.29 28.39 7.57
C GLU A 184 -5.16 29.39 7.84
N LYS A 185 -4.44 29.25 8.95
CA LYS A 185 -3.28 30.09 9.26
C LYS A 185 -2.19 29.99 8.19
N SER A 186 -1.92 28.78 7.69
CA SER A 186 -0.87 28.54 6.69
C SER A 186 -1.16 29.17 5.32
N LYS A 187 -2.40 29.61 5.02
CA LYS A 187 -2.76 30.22 3.73
C LYS A 187 -2.04 31.54 3.44
N CYS A 188 -1.49 32.22 4.45
CA CYS A 188 -0.67 33.41 4.23
C CYS A 188 0.73 33.09 3.67
N ILE A 189 1.12 31.81 3.63
CA ILE A 189 2.40 31.36 3.11
C ILE A 189 2.29 31.04 1.61
N ARG A 190 3.26 31.55 0.84
CA ARG A 190 3.35 31.32 -0.61
C ARG A 190 4.24 30.12 -0.89
N PHE A 191 3.70 28.92 -0.79
CA PHE A 191 4.45 27.69 -1.05
C PHE A 191 4.86 27.59 -2.53
N TYR A 192 6.16 27.75 -2.81
CA TYR A 192 6.71 27.70 -4.17
C TYR A 192 7.26 26.32 -4.57
N SER A 193 7.21 25.32 -3.68
CA SER A 193 7.79 23.98 -3.91
C SER A 193 9.23 24.09 -4.40
N LEU A 194 10.05 24.88 -3.68
CA LEU A 194 11.38 25.26 -4.13
C LEU A 194 12.28 24.03 -4.30
N LYS A 195 12.16 23.03 -3.43
CA LYS A 195 12.87 21.74 -3.53
C LYS A 195 12.63 21.06 -4.88
N GLU A 196 11.38 21.00 -5.32
CA GLU A 196 11.02 20.34 -6.57
C GLU A 196 11.29 21.22 -7.81
N ARG A 197 11.05 22.53 -7.72
CA ARG A 197 11.10 23.46 -8.88
C ARG A 197 12.48 23.99 -9.20
N VAL A 198 13.30 24.29 -8.19
CA VAL A 198 14.62 24.91 -8.40
C VAL A 198 15.53 24.00 -9.24
N PRO A 199 15.66 22.68 -8.98
CA PRO A 199 16.45 21.78 -9.81
C PRO A 199 15.96 21.74 -11.27
N GLN A 200 14.65 21.81 -11.50
CA GLN A 200 14.07 21.85 -12.84
C GLN A 200 14.44 23.14 -13.58
N ILE A 201 14.29 24.30 -12.91
CA ILE A 201 14.68 25.61 -13.45
C ILE A 201 16.17 25.63 -13.79
N VAL A 202 17.03 25.18 -12.87
CA VAL A 202 18.48 25.10 -13.08
C VAL A 202 18.80 24.21 -14.28
N LYS A 203 18.14 23.05 -14.42
CA LYS A 203 18.31 22.14 -15.56
C LYS A 203 17.89 22.79 -16.89
N GLU A 204 16.82 23.57 -16.91
CA GLU A 204 16.38 24.32 -18.10
C GLU A 204 17.32 25.47 -18.46
N LEU A 205 17.81 26.21 -17.47
CA LEU A 205 18.74 27.32 -17.67
C LEU A 205 20.11 26.82 -18.14
N LYS A 206 20.63 25.72 -17.58
CA LYS A 206 21.84 25.04 -18.06
C LYS A 206 21.73 24.62 -19.53
N LYS A 207 20.55 24.21 -19.99
CA LYS A 207 20.31 23.89 -21.41
C LYS A 207 20.35 25.12 -22.32
N LYS A 208 19.92 26.29 -21.82
CA LYS A 208 19.88 27.54 -22.59
C LYS A 208 21.25 28.24 -22.61
N ASN A 209 21.92 28.30 -21.46
CA ASN A 209 23.20 28.99 -21.25
C ASN A 209 24.18 28.05 -20.52
N PRO A 210 24.92 27.17 -21.22
CA PRO A 210 25.78 26.16 -20.57
C PRO A 210 27.06 26.72 -19.94
N ASP A 211 27.50 27.92 -20.35
CA ASP A 211 28.76 28.54 -19.89
C ASP A 211 28.63 29.28 -18.54
N GLU A 212 27.41 29.46 -18.04
CA GLU A 212 27.14 30.09 -16.75
C GLU A 212 27.07 29.06 -15.62
N ASP A 213 27.62 29.42 -14.45
CA ASP A 213 27.57 28.59 -13.24
C ASP A 213 26.20 28.74 -12.55
N TRP A 214 25.20 28.10 -13.15
CA TRP A 214 23.83 28.11 -12.63
C TRP A 214 23.69 27.46 -11.25
N GLU A 215 24.62 26.58 -10.87
CA GLU A 215 24.64 26.02 -9.51
C GLU A 215 25.00 27.09 -8.49
N LYS A 216 26.04 27.89 -8.78
CA LYS A 216 26.39 29.03 -7.95
C LYS A 216 25.28 30.09 -7.92
N HIS A 217 24.71 30.46 -9.06
CA HIS A 217 23.60 31.43 -9.11
C HIS A 217 22.38 30.97 -8.29
N SER A 218 22.03 29.68 -8.39
CA SER A 218 20.98 29.10 -7.56
C SER A 218 21.31 29.19 -6.08
N LYS A 219 22.55 28.86 -5.69
CA LYS A 219 22.98 28.92 -4.28
C LYS A 219 22.93 30.33 -3.70
N ASP A 220 23.28 31.34 -4.49
CA ASP A 220 23.28 32.74 -4.07
C ASP A 220 21.86 33.33 -3.95
N THR A 221 20.89 32.83 -4.73
CA THR A 221 19.52 33.36 -4.79
C THR A 221 18.50 32.57 -3.96
N LEU A 222 18.74 31.29 -3.71
CA LEU A 222 17.84 30.40 -2.96
C LEU A 222 17.46 30.94 -1.57
N PRO A 223 18.38 31.46 -0.74
CA PRO A 223 18.02 32.00 0.59
C PRO A 223 16.97 33.11 0.52
N MET A 224 17.06 33.99 -0.49
CA MET A 224 16.09 35.07 -0.69
C MET A 224 14.72 34.51 -1.11
N MET A 225 14.71 33.52 -2.00
CA MET A 225 13.48 32.85 -2.44
C MET A 225 12.81 32.10 -1.29
N GLU A 226 13.60 31.46 -0.43
CA GLU A 226 13.10 30.76 0.76
C GLU A 226 12.37 31.72 1.71
N LEU A 227 12.96 32.89 2.00
CA LEU A 227 12.34 33.91 2.84
C LEU A 227 11.13 34.57 2.17
N TYR A 228 11.14 34.71 0.84
CA TYR A 228 10.03 35.32 0.11
C TYR A 228 8.71 34.52 0.21
N GLN A 229 8.78 33.21 0.51
CA GLN A 229 7.59 32.40 0.81
C GLN A 229 6.79 32.95 2.01
N TYR A 230 7.47 33.65 2.92
CA TYR A 230 6.94 34.17 4.18
C TYR A 230 6.71 35.67 4.16
N VAL A 231 6.73 36.31 2.98
CA VAL A 231 6.70 37.77 2.84
C VAL A 231 5.52 38.41 3.58
N GLU A 232 4.36 37.77 3.63
CA GLU A 232 3.18 38.27 4.35
C GLU A 232 3.42 38.41 5.86
N LEU A 233 4.21 37.50 6.47
CA LEU A 233 4.49 37.52 7.92
C LEU A 233 5.30 38.75 8.35
N PHE A 234 6.05 39.37 7.43
CA PHE A 234 6.84 40.57 7.73
C PHE A 234 5.98 41.82 7.90
N PHE A 235 4.73 41.81 7.47
CA PHE A 235 3.88 43.01 7.43
C PHE A 235 2.61 42.90 8.27
N GLN A 236 2.36 41.76 8.93
CA GLN A 236 1.11 41.55 9.70
C GLN A 236 0.90 42.53 10.84
N ASP A 237 1.97 42.92 11.53
CA ASP A 237 1.92 43.77 12.73
C ASP A 237 2.37 45.23 12.45
N ILE A 238 2.52 45.64 11.18
CA ILE A 238 2.96 47.00 10.80
C ILE A 238 1.74 47.83 10.36
N ASP A 239 1.42 48.92 11.06
CA ASP A 239 0.34 49.85 10.68
C ASP A 239 0.76 50.76 9.52
N ASP A 240 0.00 50.73 8.42
CA ASP A 240 0.19 51.56 7.22
C ASP A 240 0.18 53.07 7.49
N LYS A 241 -0.32 53.52 8.64
CA LYS A 241 -0.49 54.94 8.98
C LYS A 241 0.75 55.59 9.62
N GLU A 242 1.77 54.82 10.03
CA GLU A 242 2.96 55.38 10.65
C GLU A 242 4.07 55.71 9.63
N LYS A 243 4.60 56.94 9.66
CA LYS A 243 5.81 57.32 8.91
C LYS A 243 7.05 56.73 9.58
N LEU A 244 7.32 55.45 9.35
CA LEU A 244 8.49 54.75 9.86
C LEU A 244 9.71 54.92 8.92
N SER A 245 10.93 54.91 9.49
CA SER A 245 12.16 54.84 8.69
C SER A 245 12.36 53.43 8.13
N ILE A 246 13.11 53.31 7.02
CA ILE A 246 13.40 52.02 6.38
C ILE A 246 14.07 51.02 7.35
N GLU A 247 14.98 51.50 8.20
CA GLU A 247 15.64 50.67 9.21
C GLU A 247 14.65 50.13 10.26
N LYS A 248 13.71 50.97 10.71
CA LYS A 248 12.71 50.59 11.69
C LYS A 248 11.65 49.65 11.10
N ILE A 249 11.29 49.82 9.83
CA ILE A 249 10.44 48.87 9.08
C ILE A 249 11.12 47.51 9.00
N ARG A 250 12.44 47.48 8.75
CA ARG A 250 13.20 46.24 8.70
C ARG A 250 13.24 45.53 10.06
N GLU A 251 13.51 46.24 11.14
CA GLU A 251 13.53 45.67 12.50
C GLU A 251 12.15 45.13 12.91
N LEU A 252 11.10 45.95 12.78
CA LEU A 252 9.72 45.54 13.09
C LEU A 252 9.25 44.39 12.20
N GLY A 253 9.67 44.35 10.93
CA GLY A 253 9.34 43.26 10.02
C GLY A 253 9.93 41.92 10.46
N TRP A 254 11.17 41.90 10.98
CA TRP A 254 11.77 40.68 11.52
C TRP A 254 11.09 40.23 12.81
N GLU A 255 10.74 41.16 13.71
CA GLU A 255 9.96 40.83 14.92
C GLU A 255 8.59 40.24 14.55
N SER A 256 7.88 40.85 13.59
CA SER A 256 6.62 40.36 13.03
C SER A 256 6.79 38.97 12.43
N PHE A 257 7.85 38.73 11.66
CA PHE A 257 8.14 37.42 11.08
C PHE A 257 8.35 36.34 12.16
N TYR A 258 9.18 36.60 13.18
CA TYR A 258 9.45 35.62 14.24
C TYR A 258 8.22 35.28 15.06
N LYS A 259 7.38 36.26 15.37
CA LYS A 259 6.10 36.01 16.04
C LYS A 259 5.14 35.25 15.12
N GLY A 260 4.98 35.73 13.89
CA GLY A 260 4.07 35.17 12.90
C GLY A 260 4.36 33.71 12.59
N ILE A 261 5.64 33.34 12.42
CA ILE A 261 6.00 31.95 12.06
C ILE A 261 5.70 30.96 13.19
N ILE A 262 5.84 31.36 14.46
CA ILE A 262 5.43 30.52 15.60
C ILE A 262 3.90 30.44 15.67
N ASP A 263 3.21 31.58 15.51
CA ASP A 263 1.75 31.67 15.60
C ASP A 263 1.02 30.79 14.56
N LEU A 264 1.69 30.44 13.44
CA LEU A 264 1.19 29.46 12.46
C LEU A 264 0.96 28.06 13.03
N PHE A 265 1.69 27.69 14.08
CA PHE A 265 1.61 26.39 14.74
C PHE A 265 0.89 26.45 16.10
N VAL A 266 0.52 27.64 16.55
CA VAL A 266 -0.12 27.82 17.86
C VAL A 266 -1.64 27.76 17.71
N ILE A 267 -2.31 27.01 18.56
CA ILE A 267 -3.75 27.07 18.78
C ILE A 267 -4.00 27.71 20.14
N LYS A 268 -4.92 28.67 20.20
CA LYS A 268 -5.40 29.19 21.47
C LYS A 268 -6.56 28.34 21.97
N ARG A 269 -6.70 28.21 23.29
CA ARG A 269 -7.86 27.55 23.90
C ARG A 269 -9.19 28.15 23.43
N SER A 270 -9.22 29.47 23.22
CA SER A 270 -10.36 30.22 22.68
C SER A 270 -10.69 29.92 21.21
N ASP A 271 -9.76 29.35 20.44
CA ASP A 271 -9.96 29.04 19.02
C ASP A 271 -10.82 27.77 18.83
N LEU A 272 -11.09 27.03 19.91
CA LEU A 272 -11.84 25.78 19.92
C LEU A 272 -13.24 25.99 20.52
N ILE A 273 -14.27 25.74 19.72
CA ILE A 273 -15.68 26.02 20.03
C ILE A 273 -16.40 24.71 20.38
N GLU A 274 -17.42 24.78 21.26
CA GLU A 274 -18.47 23.75 21.46
C GLU A 274 -18.11 22.39 22.08
N ASN A 275 -16.92 22.22 22.67
CA ASN A 275 -16.52 20.95 23.30
C ASN A 275 -16.41 21.11 24.84
N LEU A 276 -17.07 20.23 25.60
CA LEU A 276 -17.15 20.22 27.07
C LEU A 276 -15.85 19.81 27.77
N ASN A 277 -14.96 19.05 27.11
CA ASN A 277 -13.79 18.38 27.68
C ASN A 277 -12.46 18.81 27.00
N ILE A 278 -12.40 20.02 26.45
CA ILE A 278 -11.17 20.53 25.77
C ILE A 278 -9.98 20.58 26.74
N ASP A 279 -10.21 20.96 27.99
CA ASP A 279 -9.13 21.08 28.97
C ASP A 279 -8.54 19.71 29.30
N GLU A 280 -9.39 18.68 29.47
CA GLU A 280 -8.96 17.29 29.60
C GLU A 280 -8.27 16.76 28.35
N PHE A 281 -8.70 17.14 27.15
CA PHE A 281 -8.00 16.81 25.92
C PHE A 281 -6.56 17.36 25.95
N PHE A 282 -6.36 18.64 26.26
CA PHE A 282 -5.01 19.20 26.38
C PHE A 282 -4.22 18.54 27.52
N ASN A 283 -4.85 18.23 28.65
CA ASN A 283 -4.16 17.52 29.75
C ASN A 283 -3.68 16.11 29.33
N ASN A 284 -4.41 15.43 28.45
CA ASN A 284 -4.05 14.09 27.99
C ASN A 284 -2.96 14.08 26.91
N PHE A 285 -2.79 15.17 26.15
CA PHE A 285 -1.93 15.20 24.94
C PHE A 285 -0.88 16.32 24.93
N SER A 286 -0.82 17.16 25.97
CA SER A 286 0.15 18.25 26.06
C SER A 286 1.25 18.03 27.08
N ILE A 287 2.39 18.68 26.84
CA ILE A 287 3.55 18.72 27.72
C ILE A 287 4.03 20.15 27.90
N VAL A 288 4.63 20.43 29.06
CA VAL A 288 5.35 21.68 29.33
C VAL A 288 6.85 21.38 29.24
N PRO A 289 7.59 21.96 28.26
CA PRO A 289 9.03 21.77 28.13
C PRO A 289 9.74 22.21 29.40
N GLN A 290 10.68 21.39 29.87
CA GLN A 290 11.49 21.71 31.03
C GLN A 290 12.78 20.89 31.01
N LYS A 291 13.80 21.38 31.72
CA LYS A 291 15.09 20.70 31.82
C LYS A 291 14.92 19.25 32.30
N ASN A 292 15.53 18.30 31.58
CA ASN A 292 15.50 16.85 31.80
C ASN A 292 14.16 16.16 31.47
N LEU A 293 13.16 16.86 30.94
CA LEU A 293 11.99 16.20 30.34
C LEU A 293 12.46 15.32 29.18
N ASN A 294 11.85 14.15 28.97
CA ASN A 294 12.23 13.25 27.88
C ASN A 294 13.73 12.86 27.87
N SER A 295 14.43 12.91 29.01
CA SER A 295 15.88 12.65 29.10
C SER A 295 16.26 11.19 28.84
N GLN A 296 15.30 10.26 28.93
CA GLN A 296 15.46 8.88 28.52
C GLN A 296 15.59 8.71 26.99
N PHE A 297 15.17 9.71 26.21
CA PHE A 297 15.26 9.71 24.76
C PHE A 297 16.66 10.16 24.31
N SER A 298 17.49 9.23 23.88
CA SER A 298 18.90 9.46 23.55
C SER A 298 19.22 9.19 22.08
N SER A 299 18.49 8.29 21.44
CA SER A 299 18.70 7.87 20.06
C SER A 299 17.42 7.33 19.41
N ILE A 300 17.53 6.95 18.14
CA ILE A 300 16.46 6.31 17.39
C ILE A 300 16.06 4.99 18.05
N GLY A 301 14.75 4.73 18.09
CA GLY A 301 14.17 3.53 18.72
C GLY A 301 13.85 3.71 20.21
N ASP A 302 14.43 4.70 20.91
CA ASP A 302 14.01 5.08 22.26
C ASP A 302 12.56 5.62 22.26
N TYR A 303 11.84 5.42 23.37
CA TYR A 303 10.54 6.05 23.53
C TYR A 303 10.68 7.58 23.59
N ASN A 304 10.07 8.25 22.61
CA ASN A 304 9.99 9.70 22.51
C ASN A 304 8.64 10.21 23.05
N LEU A 305 8.66 11.04 24.08
CA LEU A 305 7.46 11.55 24.73
C LEU A 305 6.52 12.29 23.75
N ILE A 306 7.09 13.01 22.76
CA ILE A 306 6.32 13.77 21.77
C ILE A 306 5.34 12.89 20.96
N ASN A 307 5.63 11.59 20.80
CA ASN A 307 4.76 10.67 20.06
C ASN A 307 3.45 10.36 20.79
N SER A 308 3.39 10.61 22.10
CA SER A 308 2.17 10.42 22.91
C SER A 308 1.58 11.75 23.40
N HIS A 309 2.41 12.78 23.50
CA HIS A 309 2.01 14.13 23.90
C HIS A 309 2.57 15.14 22.90
N PRO A 310 2.01 15.21 21.68
CA PRO A 310 2.56 16.02 20.58
C PRO A 310 2.26 17.51 20.71
N ILE A 311 1.48 17.91 21.72
CA ILE A 311 1.14 19.32 21.96
C ILE A 311 2.12 19.90 22.99
N ILE A 312 2.71 21.04 22.68
CA ILE A 312 3.60 21.76 23.59
C ILE A 312 2.84 22.95 24.17
N LYS A 313 2.56 22.93 25.47
CA LYS A 313 1.92 24.04 26.18
C LYS A 313 2.94 25.18 26.38
N LEU A 314 2.69 26.33 25.77
CA LEU A 314 3.54 27.52 25.87
C LEU A 314 3.15 28.40 27.05
N ASP A 315 1.85 28.60 27.25
CA ASP A 315 1.25 29.27 28.39
C ASP A 315 -0.15 28.67 28.66
N ASP A 316 -0.95 29.27 29.54
CA ASP A 316 -2.28 28.74 29.90
C ASP A 316 -3.28 28.74 28.74
N GLU A 317 -3.07 29.59 27.73
CA GLU A 317 -3.98 29.75 26.60
C GLU A 317 -3.39 29.24 25.29
N LYS A 318 -2.07 29.17 25.14
CA LYS A 318 -1.38 28.87 23.87
C LYS A 318 -0.74 27.49 23.84
N TYR A 319 -1.08 26.74 22.81
CA TYR A 319 -0.62 25.38 22.56
C TYR A 319 0.07 25.30 21.20
N PHE A 320 1.36 25.00 21.18
CA PHE A 320 2.16 24.80 19.98
C PHE A 320 2.04 23.35 19.49
N ILE A 321 1.57 23.18 18.25
CA ILE A 321 1.27 21.88 17.64
C ILE A 321 2.12 21.76 16.36
N PRO A 322 3.38 21.31 16.48
CA PRO A 322 4.35 21.37 15.40
C PRO A 322 4.00 20.47 14.21
N ILE A 323 3.43 19.29 14.47
CA ILE A 323 3.11 18.31 13.44
C ILE A 323 1.72 17.75 13.73
N PRO A 324 0.68 18.18 12.99
CA PRO A 324 -0.67 17.66 13.16
C PRO A 324 -0.73 16.14 13.07
N PHE A 325 -0.01 15.51 12.13
CA PHE A 325 0.03 14.05 11.98
C PHE A 325 0.32 13.30 13.30
N LEU A 326 1.26 13.80 14.12
CA LEU A 326 1.59 13.17 15.41
C LEU A 326 0.43 13.25 16.40
N LEU A 327 -0.41 14.29 16.35
CA LEU A 327 -1.61 14.41 17.17
C LEU A 327 -2.65 13.36 16.78
N PHE A 328 -2.84 13.13 15.49
CA PHE A 328 -3.79 12.13 14.98
C PHE A 328 -3.35 10.72 15.42
N GLU A 329 -2.06 10.43 15.28
CA GLU A 329 -1.47 9.17 15.76
C GLU A 329 -1.60 9.04 17.28
N ALA A 330 -1.21 10.07 18.06
CA ALA A 330 -1.25 10.03 19.52
C ALA A 330 -2.67 9.81 20.07
N VAL A 331 -3.68 10.43 19.46
CA VAL A 331 -5.10 10.27 19.83
C VAL A 331 -5.59 8.85 19.56
N TYR A 332 -5.13 8.23 18.47
CA TYR A 332 -5.46 6.86 18.13
C TYR A 332 -4.70 5.83 18.99
N GLU A 333 -3.47 6.15 19.37
CA GLU A 333 -2.53 5.21 20.00
C GLU A 333 -2.54 5.25 21.54
N SER A 334 -2.66 6.44 22.14
CA SER A 334 -2.56 6.62 23.60
C SER A 334 -3.64 5.88 24.41
N PRO A 335 -4.92 5.83 23.98
CA PRO A 335 -5.97 5.13 24.73
C PRO A 335 -5.65 3.66 25.02
N PHE A 336 -4.99 2.97 24.09
CA PHE A 336 -4.50 1.61 24.29
C PHE A 336 -3.57 1.52 25.51
N TYR A 337 -2.57 2.39 25.61
CA TYR A 337 -1.60 2.34 26.72
C TYR A 337 -2.26 2.68 28.05
N TRP A 338 -3.23 3.60 28.06
CA TRP A 338 -3.98 3.92 29.28
C TRP A 338 -4.71 2.70 29.83
N MET A 339 -5.38 1.94 28.95
CA MET A 339 -6.11 0.72 29.33
C MET A 339 -5.18 -0.45 29.69
N MET A 340 -4.05 -0.60 29.00
CA MET A 340 -3.09 -1.67 29.31
C MET A 340 -2.40 -1.48 30.65
N ASN A 341 -2.28 -0.24 31.12
CA ASN A 341 -1.74 0.09 32.44
C ASN A 341 -2.76 -0.13 33.57
N ASP A 342 -4.05 -0.33 33.26
CA ASP A 342 -5.06 -0.72 34.24
C ASP A 342 -5.10 -2.25 34.36
N GLU A 343 -4.47 -2.78 35.41
CA GLU A 343 -4.44 -4.22 35.70
C GLU A 343 -5.82 -4.89 35.78
N LYS A 344 -6.87 -4.14 36.15
CA LYS A 344 -8.24 -4.68 36.24
C LYS A 344 -8.92 -4.74 34.87
N TYR A 345 -8.55 -3.84 33.96
CA TYR A 345 -9.22 -3.69 32.67
C TYR A 345 -8.44 -4.27 31.49
N LYS A 346 -7.11 -4.43 31.59
CA LYS A 346 -6.25 -4.87 30.49
C LYS A 346 -6.72 -6.15 29.79
N SER A 347 -7.28 -7.11 30.54
CA SER A 347 -7.80 -8.36 29.96
C SER A 347 -9.06 -8.12 29.12
N GLN A 348 -9.95 -7.22 29.56
CA GLN A 348 -11.15 -6.86 28.82
C GLN A 348 -10.80 -6.05 27.57
N ALA A 349 -9.92 -5.05 27.70
CA ALA A 349 -9.42 -4.27 26.56
C ALA A 349 -8.73 -5.15 25.51
N GLY A 350 -7.94 -6.15 25.94
CA GLY A 350 -7.34 -7.13 25.03
C GLY A 350 -8.38 -7.94 24.24
N LYS A 351 -9.46 -8.37 24.89
CA LYS A 351 -10.58 -9.08 24.23
C LYS A 351 -11.35 -8.18 23.27
N ASN A 352 -11.69 -6.97 23.70
CA ASN A 352 -12.39 -5.98 22.87
C ASN A 352 -11.61 -5.69 21.57
N ARG A 353 -10.29 -5.52 21.69
CA ARG A 353 -9.40 -5.27 20.56
C ARG A 353 -9.38 -6.42 19.54
N GLY A 354 -9.37 -7.67 19.99
CA GLY A 354 -9.47 -8.83 19.09
C GLY A 354 -10.78 -8.83 18.32
N ASN A 355 -11.90 -8.69 19.04
CA ASN A 355 -13.24 -8.65 18.44
C ASN A 355 -13.41 -7.53 17.41
N VAL A 356 -12.91 -6.33 17.72
CA VAL A 356 -12.97 -5.17 16.82
C VAL A 356 -12.14 -5.41 15.57
N GLY A 357 -10.96 -6.02 15.70
CA GLY A 357 -10.11 -6.36 14.58
C GLY A 357 -10.81 -7.23 13.54
N GLU A 358 -11.49 -8.28 14.02
CA GLU A 358 -12.32 -9.16 13.18
C GLU A 358 -13.46 -8.41 12.49
N GLU A 359 -14.15 -7.53 13.22
CA GLU A 359 -15.28 -6.77 12.69
C GLU A 359 -14.85 -5.80 11.58
N ILE A 360 -13.76 -5.06 11.79
CA ILE A 360 -13.24 -4.12 10.78
C ILE A 360 -12.86 -4.87 9.51
N ALA A 361 -12.13 -5.99 9.64
CA ALA A 361 -11.72 -6.78 8.49
C ALA A 361 -12.92 -7.39 7.74
N LEU A 362 -13.90 -7.92 8.49
CA LEU A 362 -15.15 -8.43 7.91
C LEU A 362 -15.91 -7.34 7.17
N ASP A 363 -16.10 -6.17 7.78
CA ASP A 363 -16.83 -5.04 7.17
C ASP A 363 -16.18 -4.59 5.85
N PHE A 364 -14.85 -4.62 5.77
CA PHE A 364 -14.13 -4.35 4.52
C PHE A 364 -14.31 -5.46 3.49
N LEU A 365 -14.17 -6.72 3.89
CA LEU A 365 -14.29 -7.84 2.97
C LEU A 365 -15.73 -8.04 2.48
N ILE A 366 -16.74 -7.68 3.26
CA ILE A 366 -18.14 -7.64 2.83
C ILE A 366 -18.35 -6.63 1.69
N LYS A 367 -17.64 -5.48 1.68
CA LYS A 367 -17.76 -4.50 0.58
C LYS A 367 -17.28 -5.07 -0.77
N VAL A 368 -16.42 -6.08 -0.74
CA VAL A 368 -15.84 -6.74 -1.93
C VAL A 368 -16.58 -8.03 -2.28
N PHE A 369 -16.66 -8.95 -1.32
CA PHE A 369 -17.24 -10.28 -1.52
C PHE A 369 -18.76 -10.31 -1.28
N GLY A 370 -19.32 -9.38 -0.51
CA GLY A 370 -20.72 -9.42 -0.08
C GLY A 370 -20.92 -10.30 1.16
N SER A 371 -22.03 -10.05 1.87
CA SER A 371 -22.37 -10.71 3.14
C SER A 371 -22.49 -12.23 3.05
N ASP A 372 -22.87 -12.75 1.89
CA ASP A 372 -23.10 -14.19 1.70
C ASP A 372 -21.79 -14.96 1.45
N ARG A 373 -20.71 -14.24 1.14
CA ARG A 373 -19.41 -14.82 0.75
C ARG A 373 -18.28 -14.49 1.73
N ALA A 374 -18.44 -13.51 2.62
CA ALA A 374 -17.49 -13.18 3.67
C ALA A 374 -18.08 -13.58 5.03
N LEU A 375 -17.48 -14.58 5.67
CA LEU A 375 -18.00 -15.24 6.87
C LEU A 375 -17.04 -15.06 8.04
N ARG A 376 -17.56 -14.72 9.21
CA ARG A 376 -16.78 -14.46 10.42
C ARG A 376 -16.68 -15.69 11.32
N SER A 377 -15.56 -15.83 12.03
CA SER A 377 -15.34 -16.80 13.12
C SER A 377 -15.74 -18.23 12.72
N VAL A 378 -15.23 -18.68 11.57
CA VAL A 378 -15.59 -19.97 10.97
C VAL A 378 -14.79 -21.09 11.63
N LYS A 379 -15.50 -22.06 12.20
CA LYS A 379 -14.92 -23.28 12.77
C LYS A 379 -14.76 -24.34 11.70
N VAL A 380 -13.58 -24.97 11.64
CA VAL A 380 -13.26 -26.06 10.72
C VAL A 380 -13.21 -27.37 11.48
N VAL A 381 -14.06 -28.33 11.10
CA VAL A 381 -14.28 -29.59 11.82
C VAL A 381 -14.23 -30.78 10.89
N THR A 382 -13.26 -31.68 11.09
CA THR A 382 -13.20 -32.99 10.41
C THR A 382 -13.73 -34.14 11.28
N LYS A 383 -13.71 -34.00 12.60
CA LYS A 383 -14.20 -35.01 13.56
C LYS A 383 -15.23 -34.42 14.51
N LYS A 384 -16.34 -35.14 14.71
CA LYS A 384 -17.42 -34.69 15.59
C LYS A 384 -16.91 -34.44 17.02
N GLY A 385 -17.10 -33.22 17.52
CA GLY A 385 -16.71 -32.81 18.88
C GLY A 385 -15.29 -32.29 19.05
N HIS A 386 -14.55 -32.08 17.94
CA HIS A 386 -13.22 -31.49 17.95
C HIS A 386 -13.10 -30.43 16.86
N ASP A 387 -12.78 -29.19 17.26
CA ASP A 387 -12.49 -28.09 16.33
C ASP A 387 -11.01 -28.22 15.93
N ASP A 388 -10.72 -28.45 14.64
CA ASP A 388 -9.34 -28.62 14.16
C ASP A 388 -8.61 -27.27 14.13
N THR A 389 -9.33 -26.22 13.73
CA THR A 389 -8.87 -24.82 13.70
C THR A 389 -10.06 -23.88 13.50
N ASP A 390 -9.83 -22.60 13.72
CA ASP A 390 -10.73 -21.48 13.45
C ASP A 390 -10.13 -20.53 12.40
N ILE A 391 -11.02 -19.83 11.69
CA ILE A 391 -10.70 -18.81 10.70
C ILE A 391 -11.45 -17.54 11.09
N ASP A 392 -10.71 -16.46 11.35
CA ASP A 392 -11.29 -15.18 11.77
C ASP A 392 -12.25 -14.62 10.72
N VAL A 393 -11.83 -14.59 9.45
CA VAL A 393 -12.71 -14.31 8.29
C VAL A 393 -12.41 -15.26 7.13
N LEU A 394 -13.44 -15.94 6.62
CA LEU A 394 -13.38 -16.80 5.45
C LEU A 394 -14.14 -16.14 4.31
N CYS A 395 -13.44 -15.79 3.22
CA CYS A 395 -14.08 -15.37 1.98
C CYS A 395 -14.10 -16.49 0.94
N VAL A 396 -15.24 -16.69 0.27
CA VAL A 396 -15.42 -17.77 -0.72
C VAL A 396 -15.84 -17.17 -2.06
N LEU A 397 -15.15 -17.56 -3.15
CA LEU A 397 -15.45 -17.12 -4.51
C LEU A 397 -15.36 -18.29 -5.50
N GLY A 398 -16.47 -19.01 -5.64
CA GLY A 398 -16.55 -20.23 -6.45
C GLY A 398 -15.66 -21.32 -5.85
N SER A 399 -14.74 -21.87 -6.64
CA SER A 399 -13.75 -22.88 -6.25
C SER A 399 -12.57 -22.35 -5.41
N LYS A 400 -12.55 -21.05 -5.09
CA LYS A 400 -11.43 -20.39 -4.40
C LYS A 400 -11.86 -19.88 -3.03
N ALA A 401 -10.96 -19.98 -2.05
CA ALA A 401 -11.16 -19.40 -0.72
C ALA A 401 -10.01 -18.47 -0.34
N LEU A 402 -10.29 -17.49 0.51
CA LEU A 402 -9.33 -16.63 1.17
C LEU A 402 -9.52 -16.81 2.69
N CYS A 403 -8.51 -17.39 3.35
CA CYS A 403 -8.47 -17.52 4.80
C CYS A 403 -7.74 -16.33 5.39
N VAL A 404 -8.45 -15.55 6.19
CA VAL A 404 -7.94 -14.34 6.83
C VAL A 404 -7.77 -14.62 8.32
N GLN A 405 -6.57 -14.34 8.83
CA GLN A 405 -6.21 -14.45 10.24
C GLN A 405 -5.74 -13.09 10.74
N ILE A 406 -6.27 -12.64 11.86
CA ILE A 406 -6.14 -11.27 12.35
C ILE A 406 -5.39 -11.29 13.67
N LYS A 407 -4.38 -10.42 13.78
CA LYS A 407 -3.60 -10.24 15.00
C LYS A 407 -3.53 -8.76 15.34
N SER A 408 -3.34 -8.46 16.62
CA SER A 408 -3.24 -7.08 17.11
C SER A 408 -1.86 -6.78 17.71
N LYS A 409 -0.84 -7.56 17.36
CA LYS A 409 0.51 -7.38 17.92
C LYS A 409 1.21 -6.17 17.29
N ARG A 410 1.92 -5.39 18.13
CA ARG A 410 2.80 -4.27 17.76
C ARG A 410 4.27 -4.59 18.04
N LEU A 411 5.16 -3.87 17.35
CA LEU A 411 6.59 -3.83 17.65
C LEU A 411 6.84 -3.15 19.00
N THR A 412 7.69 -3.77 19.82
CA THR A 412 8.18 -3.24 21.09
C THR A 412 9.32 -2.24 20.89
N GLU A 413 9.61 -1.44 21.91
CA GLU A 413 10.75 -0.50 21.89
C GLU A 413 12.08 -1.22 21.62
N LEU A 414 12.30 -2.38 22.24
CA LEU A 414 13.48 -3.20 22.01
C LEU A 414 13.61 -3.64 20.54
N ALA A 415 12.50 -4.08 19.93
CA ALA A 415 12.50 -4.46 18.52
C ALA A 415 12.83 -3.26 17.59
N ARG A 416 12.35 -2.06 17.92
CA ARG A 416 12.66 -0.83 17.16
C ARG A 416 14.14 -0.41 17.25
N LYS A 417 14.84 -0.83 18.30
CA LYS A 417 16.29 -0.62 18.47
C LYS A 417 17.15 -1.69 17.79
N GLY A 418 16.55 -2.65 17.09
CA GLY A 418 17.25 -3.73 16.42
C GLY A 418 17.53 -4.95 17.31
N ASP A 419 16.85 -5.11 18.46
CA ASP A 419 16.99 -6.34 19.25
C ASP A 419 16.38 -7.55 18.51
N ASP A 420 17.26 -8.45 18.06
CA ASP A 420 16.90 -9.63 17.25
C ASP A 420 15.84 -10.52 17.92
N VAL A 421 15.89 -10.67 19.26
CA VAL A 421 15.01 -11.59 20.00
C VAL A 421 13.61 -10.99 20.13
N ALA A 422 13.54 -9.71 20.51
CA ALA A 422 12.30 -8.96 20.59
C ALA A 422 11.64 -8.89 19.21
N LEU A 423 12.40 -8.59 18.16
CA LEU A 423 11.90 -8.46 16.79
C LEU A 423 11.35 -9.79 16.27
N LYS A 424 12.05 -10.91 16.47
CA LYS A 424 11.53 -12.26 16.14
C LYS A 424 10.27 -12.59 16.93
N THR A 425 10.23 -12.28 18.23
CA THR A 425 9.07 -12.56 19.08
C THR A 425 7.86 -11.73 18.66
N ASP A 426 8.08 -10.47 18.29
CA ASP A 426 7.02 -9.56 17.86
C ASP A 426 6.49 -9.97 16.48
N PHE A 427 7.38 -10.28 15.53
CA PHE A 427 7.00 -10.82 14.22
C PHE A 427 6.25 -12.16 14.33
N GLN A 428 6.71 -13.05 15.22
CA GLN A 428 6.04 -14.33 15.47
C GLN A 428 4.57 -14.12 15.81
N LYS A 429 4.31 -13.26 16.80
CA LYS A 429 2.98 -12.97 17.33
C LYS A 429 2.12 -12.13 16.37
N ALA A 430 2.73 -11.34 15.50
CA ALA A 430 2.02 -10.48 14.55
C ALA A 430 1.67 -11.19 13.25
N VAL A 431 2.55 -12.07 12.76
CA VAL A 431 2.47 -12.62 11.39
C VAL A 431 2.62 -14.14 11.38
N GLN A 432 3.68 -14.69 11.96
CA GLN A 432 3.98 -16.12 11.81
C GLN A 432 2.90 -17.02 12.44
N ASP A 433 2.37 -16.68 13.61
CA ASP A 433 1.29 -17.43 14.26
C ASP A 433 0.02 -17.42 13.40
N ALA A 434 -0.31 -16.28 12.78
CA ALA A 434 -1.43 -16.15 11.85
C ALA A 434 -1.23 -17.00 10.59
N TYR A 435 -0.02 -17.00 10.04
CA TYR A 435 0.34 -17.83 8.89
C TYR A 435 0.23 -19.33 9.21
N ASN A 436 0.80 -19.77 10.34
CA ASN A 436 0.77 -21.16 10.77
C ASN A 436 -0.67 -21.65 10.96
N GLN A 437 -1.53 -20.84 11.58
CA GLN A 437 -2.97 -21.12 11.71
C GLN A 437 -3.64 -21.19 10.34
N GLY A 438 -3.33 -20.27 9.43
CA GLY A 438 -3.81 -20.27 8.05
C GLY A 438 -3.43 -21.52 7.27
N ILE A 439 -2.21 -22.03 7.43
CA ILE A 439 -1.74 -23.27 6.78
C ILE A 439 -2.54 -24.48 7.25
N VAL A 440 -2.82 -24.59 8.55
CA VAL A 440 -3.69 -25.65 9.08
C VAL A 440 -5.08 -25.57 8.45
N SER A 441 -5.69 -24.37 8.41
CA SER A 441 -7.00 -24.14 7.77
C SER A 441 -6.99 -24.52 6.29
N ARG A 442 -5.97 -24.11 5.55
CA ARG A 442 -5.78 -24.43 4.13
C ARG A 442 -5.72 -25.94 3.91
N GLY A 443 -4.90 -26.66 4.66
CA GLY A 443 -4.79 -28.12 4.55
C GLY A 443 -6.15 -28.80 4.75
N LYS A 444 -6.90 -28.41 5.79
CA LYS A 444 -8.22 -28.98 6.09
C LYS A 444 -9.28 -28.69 5.04
N ILE A 445 -9.27 -27.49 4.45
CA ILE A 445 -10.18 -27.14 3.36
C ILE A 445 -9.87 -27.98 2.11
N LEU A 446 -8.59 -28.08 1.73
CA LEU A 446 -8.15 -28.80 0.52
C LEU A 446 -8.28 -30.32 0.63
N GLU A 447 -8.31 -30.88 1.85
CA GLU A 447 -8.63 -32.30 2.08
C GLU A 447 -10.08 -32.66 1.70
N LYS A 448 -10.99 -31.68 1.53
CA LYS A 448 -12.41 -31.85 1.17
C LYS A 448 -13.23 -32.74 2.11
N LYS A 449 -12.79 -32.86 3.36
CA LYS A 449 -13.46 -33.64 4.42
C LYS A 449 -13.98 -32.77 5.57
N ALA A 450 -13.57 -31.51 5.62
CA ALA A 450 -13.96 -30.58 6.66
C ALA A 450 -15.41 -30.11 6.47
N ARG A 451 -16.09 -29.90 7.60
CA ARG A 451 -17.36 -29.17 7.71
C ARG A 451 -17.10 -27.83 8.37
N PHE A 452 -17.86 -26.83 7.97
CA PHE A 452 -17.68 -25.44 8.39
C PHE A 452 -18.86 -25.01 9.22
N PHE A 453 -18.62 -24.31 10.33
CA PHE A 453 -19.67 -23.81 11.20
C PHE A 453 -19.46 -22.34 11.52
N ASP A 454 -20.55 -21.57 11.57
CA ASP A 454 -20.53 -20.18 12.03
C ASP A 454 -20.42 -20.10 13.57
N GLU A 455 -20.31 -18.88 14.09
CA GLU A 455 -20.27 -18.60 15.53
C GLU A 455 -21.49 -19.13 16.32
N ASN A 456 -22.63 -19.33 15.65
CA ASN A 456 -23.88 -19.84 16.21
C ASN A 456 -24.01 -21.37 16.09
N GLY A 457 -22.99 -22.04 15.54
CA GLY A 457 -22.98 -23.49 15.32
C GLY A 457 -23.83 -23.95 14.12
N ARG A 458 -24.23 -23.05 13.22
CA ARG A 458 -24.91 -23.40 11.98
C ARG A 458 -23.89 -23.82 10.94
N GLU A 459 -24.20 -24.88 10.20
CA GLU A 459 -23.33 -25.38 9.15
C GLU A 459 -23.34 -24.45 7.94
N ILE A 460 -22.15 -24.10 7.46
CA ILE A 460 -21.92 -23.31 6.27
C ILE A 460 -21.77 -24.28 5.08
N ALA A 461 -22.66 -24.16 4.10
CA ALA A 461 -22.59 -24.92 2.85
C ALA A 461 -21.81 -24.13 1.79
N LEU A 462 -20.76 -24.72 1.24
CA LEU A 462 -19.99 -24.13 0.14
C LEU A 462 -20.66 -24.40 -1.21
N SER A 463 -20.63 -23.41 -2.10
CA SER A 463 -21.26 -23.50 -3.42
C SER A 463 -20.52 -24.42 -4.40
N GLU A 464 -19.21 -24.53 -4.23
CA GLU A 464 -18.31 -25.39 -5.01
C GLU A 464 -17.29 -26.03 -4.07
N GLU A 465 -16.70 -27.15 -4.51
CA GLU A 465 -15.50 -27.66 -3.84
C GLU A 465 -14.34 -26.70 -4.03
N ILE A 466 -13.65 -26.37 -2.93
CA ILE A 466 -12.48 -25.50 -2.95
C ILE A 466 -11.27 -26.28 -3.46
N ASP A 467 -10.56 -25.73 -4.43
CA ASP A 467 -9.33 -26.29 -4.98
C ASP A 467 -8.09 -25.43 -4.71
N GLU A 468 -8.26 -24.19 -4.27
CA GLU A 468 -7.18 -23.31 -3.84
C GLU A 468 -7.61 -22.41 -2.69
N VAL A 469 -6.70 -22.22 -1.75
CA VAL A 469 -6.90 -21.37 -0.57
C VAL A 469 -5.74 -20.39 -0.45
N TYR A 470 -6.05 -19.11 -0.59
CA TYR A 470 -5.12 -18.02 -0.35
C TYR A 470 -5.10 -17.67 1.14
N LEU A 471 -3.93 -17.28 1.64
CA LEU A 471 -3.74 -16.91 3.04
C LEU A 471 -3.52 -15.41 3.17
N MET A 472 -4.21 -14.80 4.12
CA MET A 472 -4.06 -13.39 4.46
C MET A 472 -3.87 -13.24 5.97
N ALA A 473 -2.79 -12.59 6.36
CA ALA A 473 -2.55 -12.18 7.74
C ALA A 473 -2.77 -10.67 7.84
N ILE A 474 -3.65 -10.23 8.74
CA ILE A 474 -3.92 -8.82 8.98
C ILE A 474 -3.45 -8.43 10.37
N THR A 475 -2.74 -7.31 10.46
CA THR A 475 -2.47 -6.65 11.73
C THR A 475 -3.40 -5.44 11.90
N THR A 476 -4.04 -5.31 13.07
CA THR A 476 -4.97 -4.18 13.35
C THR A 476 -4.24 -2.88 13.70
N GLU A 477 -2.92 -2.85 13.55
CA GLU A 477 -2.06 -1.81 14.07
C GLU A 477 -1.08 -1.38 13.00
N ASN A 478 -0.57 -0.16 13.10
CA ASN A 478 0.55 0.23 12.26
C ASN A 478 1.78 -0.62 12.65
N TYR A 479 2.33 -1.34 11.67
CA TYR A 479 3.51 -2.18 11.82
C TYR A 479 4.56 -1.74 10.80
N PRO A 480 5.58 -0.96 11.22
CA PRO A 480 6.61 -0.46 10.31
C PRO A 480 7.31 -1.57 9.52
N SER A 481 7.54 -1.32 8.22
CA SER A 481 8.22 -2.24 7.29
C SER A 481 7.63 -3.66 7.24
N LEU A 482 6.32 -3.81 7.48
CA LEU A 482 5.63 -5.10 7.53
C LEU A 482 5.89 -5.97 6.30
N VAL A 483 5.85 -5.36 5.11
CA VAL A 483 6.07 -6.07 3.83
C VAL A 483 7.50 -6.60 3.73
N HIS A 484 8.48 -5.74 4.05
CA HIS A 484 9.90 -6.11 4.08
C HIS A 484 10.19 -7.22 5.10
N GLN A 485 9.71 -7.07 6.34
CA GLN A 485 9.87 -8.06 7.39
C GLN A 485 9.21 -9.39 7.00
N SER A 486 8.02 -9.36 6.39
CA SER A 486 7.33 -10.58 5.92
C SER A 486 8.10 -11.30 4.82
N ASN A 487 8.77 -10.58 3.91
CA ASN A 487 9.59 -11.21 2.86
C ASN A 487 10.78 -11.98 3.45
N ILE A 488 11.39 -11.45 4.51
CA ILE A 488 12.67 -11.94 5.02
C ILE A 488 12.49 -12.91 6.20
N MET A 489 11.55 -12.64 7.11
CA MET A 489 11.43 -13.34 8.38
C MET A 489 10.50 -14.55 8.35
N LEU A 490 9.52 -14.56 7.44
CA LEU A 490 8.49 -15.60 7.35
C LEU A 490 9.12 -16.98 7.12
N GLU A 491 8.82 -17.90 8.03
CA GLU A 491 9.18 -19.31 7.93
C GLU A 491 8.04 -20.07 7.25
N LYS A 492 8.37 -20.77 6.17
CA LYS A 492 7.44 -21.65 5.45
C LYS A 492 8.18 -22.87 4.91
N GLU A 493 7.45 -23.96 4.76
CA GLU A 493 7.90 -25.11 3.98
C GLU A 493 7.99 -24.74 2.48
N GLU A 494 8.77 -25.51 1.72
CA GLU A 494 9.09 -25.17 0.32
C GLU A 494 7.85 -25.17 -0.59
N ASP A 495 6.95 -26.13 -0.38
CA ASP A 495 5.73 -26.37 -1.14
C ASP A 495 4.50 -25.55 -0.67
N GLU A 496 4.57 -24.96 0.53
CA GLU A 496 3.49 -24.11 1.04
C GLU A 496 3.51 -22.70 0.42
N PRO A 497 2.33 -22.09 0.18
CA PRO A 497 2.24 -20.79 -0.46
C PRO A 497 2.66 -19.67 0.50
N PHE A 498 2.97 -18.51 -0.09
CA PHE A 498 3.07 -17.27 0.67
C PHE A 498 1.70 -16.77 1.11
N PRO A 499 1.60 -16.17 2.30
CA PRO A 499 0.49 -15.30 2.64
C PRO A 499 0.69 -13.92 2.02
N ILE A 500 -0.40 -13.18 1.89
CA ILE A 500 -0.33 -11.72 1.87
C ILE A 500 -0.40 -11.22 3.32
N VAL A 501 0.42 -10.23 3.67
CA VAL A 501 0.49 -9.69 5.03
C VAL A 501 0.22 -8.19 4.96
N LEU A 502 -0.82 -7.73 5.66
CA LEU A 502 -1.38 -6.39 5.53
C LEU A 502 -1.63 -5.77 6.91
N THR A 503 -1.66 -4.45 6.98
CA THR A 503 -2.37 -3.73 8.04
C THR A 503 -3.85 -3.54 7.66
N ILE A 504 -4.70 -3.16 8.62
CA ILE A 504 -6.08 -2.73 8.31
C ILE A 504 -6.12 -1.50 7.39
N PHE A 505 -5.08 -0.65 7.42
CA PHE A 505 -4.98 0.55 6.59
C PHE A 505 -4.68 0.19 5.14
N ASP A 506 -3.79 -0.78 4.92
CA ASP A 506 -3.55 -1.35 3.60
C ASP A 506 -4.82 -2.01 3.04
N LEU A 507 -5.54 -2.78 3.87
CA LEU A 507 -6.78 -3.44 3.46
C LEU A 507 -7.83 -2.42 2.98
N GLU A 508 -7.95 -1.27 3.63
CA GLU A 508 -8.86 -0.21 3.18
C GLU A 508 -8.52 0.26 1.76
N LEU A 509 -7.24 0.47 1.45
CA LEU A 509 -6.78 0.86 0.11
C LEU A 509 -7.07 -0.22 -0.93
N LEU A 510 -6.77 -1.49 -0.59
CA LEU A 510 -7.05 -2.62 -1.49
C LEU A 510 -8.55 -2.71 -1.80
N VAL A 511 -9.42 -2.60 -0.79
CA VAL A 511 -10.88 -2.65 -0.94
C VAL A 511 -11.39 -1.46 -1.76
N HIS A 512 -10.79 -0.28 -1.62
CA HIS A 512 -11.16 0.89 -2.40
C HIS A 512 -10.87 0.72 -3.90
N TYR A 513 -9.67 0.25 -4.24
CA TYR A 513 -9.24 0.14 -5.64
C TYR A 513 -9.66 -1.18 -6.32
N LEU A 514 -9.88 -2.24 -5.55
CA LEU A 514 -10.22 -3.59 -6.01
C LEU A 514 -11.57 -4.02 -5.41
N SER A 515 -12.63 -3.28 -5.74
CA SER A 515 -13.98 -3.52 -5.21
C SER A 515 -14.68 -4.75 -5.82
N ASP A 516 -14.23 -5.22 -6.97
CA ASP A 516 -14.71 -6.48 -7.55
C ASP A 516 -13.96 -7.68 -6.93
N PRO A 517 -14.67 -8.71 -6.45
CA PRO A 517 -14.04 -9.82 -5.75
C PRO A 517 -13.10 -10.65 -6.64
N TYR A 518 -13.29 -10.64 -7.96
CA TYR A 518 -12.39 -11.33 -8.87
C TYR A 518 -11.09 -10.54 -9.07
N ASP A 519 -11.16 -9.22 -9.21
CA ASP A 519 -9.97 -8.36 -9.25
C ASP A 519 -9.18 -8.41 -7.94
N PHE A 520 -9.88 -8.35 -6.80
CA PHE A 520 -9.27 -8.45 -5.47
C PHE A 520 -8.54 -9.79 -5.32
N LEU A 521 -9.22 -10.91 -5.55
CA LEU A 521 -8.62 -12.23 -5.35
C LEU A 521 -7.51 -12.52 -6.38
N TYR A 522 -7.62 -11.98 -7.59
CA TYR A 522 -6.55 -12.04 -8.59
C TYR A 522 -5.32 -11.25 -8.14
N TYR A 523 -5.48 -10.08 -7.54
CA TYR A 523 -4.36 -9.34 -6.94
C TYR A 523 -3.66 -10.17 -5.87
N ILE A 524 -4.42 -10.79 -4.96
CA ILE A 524 -3.86 -11.67 -3.92
C ILE A 524 -3.07 -12.82 -4.56
N LYS A 525 -3.65 -13.53 -5.55
CA LYS A 525 -2.97 -14.58 -6.32
C LYS A 525 -1.62 -14.11 -6.86
N GLN A 526 -1.59 -12.96 -7.52
CA GLN A 526 -0.35 -12.44 -8.11
C GLN A 526 0.66 -12.03 -7.03
N ARG A 527 0.22 -11.34 -5.98
CA ARG A 527 1.11 -10.90 -4.89
C ARG A 527 1.74 -12.06 -4.15
N THR A 528 1.00 -13.13 -3.87
CA THR A 528 1.53 -14.30 -3.18
C THR A 528 2.42 -15.15 -4.10
N ALA A 529 2.06 -15.29 -5.37
CA ALA A 529 2.86 -16.05 -6.34
C ALA A 529 4.19 -15.36 -6.71
N LEU A 530 4.24 -14.03 -6.63
CA LEU A 530 5.40 -13.22 -7.03
C LEU A 530 6.15 -12.61 -5.84
N MET A 531 5.88 -13.06 -4.61
CA MET A 531 6.46 -12.53 -3.37
C MET A 531 8.01 -12.62 -3.33
N ASP A 532 8.59 -13.68 -3.90
CA ASP A 532 10.05 -13.82 -3.98
C ASP A 532 10.67 -13.03 -5.16
N TYR A 533 9.86 -12.56 -6.12
CA TYR A 533 10.32 -11.88 -7.33
C TYR A 533 10.30 -10.36 -7.20
N PHE A 534 9.16 -9.80 -6.78
CA PHE A 534 9.00 -8.36 -6.60
C PHE A 534 9.31 -7.95 -5.15
N LYS A 535 10.00 -6.83 -4.99
CA LYS A 535 10.34 -6.23 -3.70
C LYS A 535 9.89 -4.77 -3.70
N ALA A 536 9.19 -4.36 -2.65
CA ALA A 536 8.86 -2.97 -2.36
C ALA A 536 8.88 -2.78 -0.83
N ASP A 537 8.88 -1.52 -0.41
CA ASP A 537 8.85 -1.08 0.98
C ASP A 537 7.44 -1.18 1.61
N GLU A 538 6.41 -0.82 0.86
CA GLU A 538 5.02 -0.77 1.32
C GLU A 538 4.04 -1.49 0.38
N GLU A 539 2.88 -1.93 0.91
CA GLU A 539 1.87 -2.58 0.08
C GLU A 539 1.21 -1.61 -0.90
N MET A 540 1.08 -0.34 -0.52
CA MET A 540 0.58 0.73 -1.39
C MET A 540 1.38 0.82 -2.70
N VAL A 541 2.70 0.60 -2.64
CA VAL A 541 3.59 0.60 -3.81
C VAL A 541 3.32 -0.60 -4.73
N PHE A 542 3.09 -1.78 -4.15
CA PHE A 542 2.66 -2.96 -4.92
C PHE A 542 1.30 -2.75 -5.59
N LEU A 543 0.35 -2.15 -4.88
CA LEU A 543 -0.97 -1.84 -5.40
C LEU A 543 -0.89 -0.82 -6.54
N GLY A 544 -0.14 0.28 -6.36
CA GLY A 544 0.11 1.29 -7.39
C GLY A 544 0.71 0.70 -8.65
N TYR A 545 1.76 -0.13 -8.50
CA TYR A 545 2.36 -0.85 -9.63
C TYR A 545 1.39 -1.81 -10.30
N HIS A 546 0.56 -2.53 -9.53
CA HIS A 546 -0.44 -3.44 -10.09
C HIS A 546 -1.52 -2.71 -10.90
N LEU A 547 -1.96 -1.53 -10.44
CA LEU A 547 -2.98 -0.75 -11.11
C LEU A 547 -2.48 -0.10 -12.40
N ASP A 548 -1.18 0.25 -12.45
CA ASP A 548 -0.54 0.86 -13.61
C ASP A 548 -0.02 -0.19 -14.62
N GLN A 549 0.85 -1.11 -14.17
CA GLN A 549 1.59 -2.05 -15.03
C GLN A 549 1.13 -3.51 -14.91
N LYS A 550 0.32 -3.84 -13.90
CA LYS A 550 0.03 -5.22 -13.44
C LYS A 550 1.28 -5.96 -12.93
N LEU A 551 1.11 -6.69 -11.83
CA LEU A 551 2.18 -7.53 -11.28
C LEU A 551 2.39 -8.76 -12.19
N TRP A 552 3.48 -8.73 -12.97
CA TRP A 552 3.87 -9.80 -13.87
C TRP A 552 5.39 -9.89 -13.99
N LYS A 553 5.95 -11.09 -14.19
CA LYS A 553 7.40 -11.23 -14.37
C LYS A 553 7.88 -10.48 -15.60
N ILE A 554 8.93 -9.70 -15.42
CA ILE A 554 9.57 -8.96 -16.51
C ILE A 554 10.49 -9.94 -17.26
N PRO A 555 10.39 -10.05 -18.60
CA PRO A 555 11.24 -10.94 -19.37
C PRO A 555 12.73 -10.66 -19.17
N ASN A 556 13.52 -11.70 -18.95
CA ASN A 556 14.97 -11.66 -18.72
C ASN A 556 15.43 -10.95 -17.43
N ALA A 557 14.54 -10.79 -16.44
CA ALA A 557 14.90 -10.34 -15.10
C ALA A 557 14.69 -11.45 -14.07
N ASP A 558 15.63 -11.63 -13.15
CA ASP A 558 15.58 -12.64 -12.09
C ASP A 558 14.79 -12.16 -10.86
N ASP A 559 14.87 -10.86 -10.56
CA ASP A 559 14.08 -10.16 -9.55
C ASP A 559 13.77 -8.72 -10.00
N CYS A 560 12.91 -8.02 -9.23
CA CYS A 560 12.55 -6.64 -9.50
C CYS A 560 12.30 -5.87 -8.20
N ILE A 561 12.91 -4.69 -8.07
CA ILE A 561 12.61 -3.73 -7.00
C ILE A 561 11.66 -2.67 -7.59
N ILE A 562 10.55 -2.45 -6.93
CA ILE A 562 9.56 -1.43 -7.29
C ILE A 562 9.89 -0.17 -6.47
N GLU A 563 10.11 0.94 -7.16
CA GLU A 563 10.38 2.24 -6.53
C GLU A 563 9.13 2.78 -5.83
N SER A 564 9.34 3.55 -4.75
CA SER A 564 8.30 4.18 -3.93
C SER A 564 7.36 5.10 -4.72
N ASP A 565 7.80 5.63 -5.86
CA ASP A 565 7.04 6.53 -6.73
C ASP A 565 5.74 5.90 -7.24
N PHE A 566 5.64 4.56 -7.30
CA PHE A 566 4.36 3.91 -7.62
C PHE A 566 3.31 4.09 -6.51
N GLY A 567 3.71 4.28 -5.25
CA GLY A 567 2.82 4.67 -4.16
C GLY A 567 2.22 6.06 -4.36
N GLN A 568 2.95 6.98 -4.98
CA GLN A 568 2.47 8.34 -5.27
C GLN A 568 1.29 8.35 -6.25
N LEU A 569 1.12 7.30 -7.07
CA LEU A 569 -0.06 7.14 -7.92
C LEU A 569 -1.34 6.97 -7.08
N ILE A 570 -1.22 6.36 -5.90
CA ILE A 570 -2.30 6.21 -4.92
C ILE A 570 -2.51 7.53 -4.19
N ASP A 571 -1.44 8.17 -3.69
CA ASP A 571 -1.50 9.47 -3.02
C ASP A 571 -2.18 10.54 -3.87
N ARG A 572 -1.88 10.54 -5.18
CA ARG A 572 -2.48 11.45 -6.16
C ARG A 572 -4.00 11.45 -6.07
N ASN A 573 -4.62 10.29 -5.86
CA ASN A 573 -6.05 10.06 -6.03
C ASN A 573 -6.77 9.92 -4.69
N TYR A 574 -6.22 9.12 -3.77
CA TYR A 574 -6.92 8.69 -2.58
C TYR A 574 -7.02 9.79 -1.51
N TYR A 575 -5.92 10.50 -1.25
CA TYR A 575 -5.92 11.56 -0.25
C TYR A 575 -6.82 12.74 -0.65
N PRO A 576 -6.76 13.29 -1.88
CA PRO A 576 -7.70 14.33 -2.33
C PRO A 576 -9.16 13.88 -2.28
N LEU A 577 -9.46 12.63 -2.69
CA LEU A 577 -10.81 12.07 -2.59
C LEU A 577 -11.34 12.12 -1.15
N LYS A 578 -10.54 11.68 -0.18
CA LYS A 578 -10.89 11.70 1.25
C LYS A 578 -10.99 13.10 1.82
N ALA A 579 -10.22 14.05 1.27
CA ALA A 579 -10.31 15.47 1.58
C ALA A 579 -11.49 16.20 0.89
N GLY A 580 -12.25 15.53 0.01
CA GLY A 580 -13.34 16.14 -0.75
C GLY A 580 -12.86 17.11 -1.84
N LEU A 581 -11.65 16.91 -2.35
CA LEU A 581 -11.03 17.74 -3.38
C LEU A 581 -11.17 17.09 -4.75
N ASP A 582 -11.56 17.90 -5.75
CA ASP A 582 -11.64 17.48 -7.15
C ASP A 582 -10.31 17.75 -7.85
N ILE A 583 -9.66 16.67 -8.32
CA ILE A 583 -8.40 16.73 -9.06
C ILE A 583 -8.62 16.39 -10.54
N SER A 584 -7.76 16.92 -11.40
CA SER A 584 -7.81 16.63 -12.83
C SER A 584 -7.40 15.19 -13.17
N ASP A 585 -8.07 14.57 -14.14
CA ASP A 585 -7.68 13.29 -14.73
C ASP A 585 -6.43 13.39 -15.63
N SER A 586 -5.97 14.61 -15.92
CA SER A 586 -4.77 14.84 -16.73
C SER A 586 -3.52 14.27 -16.02
N GLY A 587 -2.79 13.40 -16.72
CA GLY A 587 -1.62 12.70 -16.16
C GLY A 587 -1.93 11.57 -15.18
N ASP A 588 -3.19 11.14 -15.03
CA ASP A 588 -3.58 10.05 -14.14
C ASP A 588 -3.27 8.67 -14.72
N ALA A 589 -2.15 8.06 -14.34
CA ALA A 589 -1.81 6.71 -14.79
C ALA A 589 -2.88 5.66 -14.43
N ILE A 590 -3.47 5.75 -13.22
CA ILE A 590 -4.46 4.78 -12.74
C ILE A 590 -5.78 4.88 -13.50
N LYS A 591 -6.24 6.10 -13.82
CA LYS A 591 -7.47 6.30 -14.61
C LYS A 591 -7.25 6.11 -16.11
N GLN A 592 -6.07 6.44 -16.62
CA GLN A 592 -5.70 6.27 -18.04
C GLN A 592 -5.25 4.85 -18.37
N ARG A 593 -5.18 3.96 -17.37
CA ARG A 593 -4.87 2.54 -17.57
C ARG A 593 -5.74 1.93 -18.67
N TRP A 594 -5.15 0.99 -19.40
CA TRP A 594 -5.85 0.30 -20.49
C TRP A 594 -7.17 -0.31 -20.01
N LYS A 595 -8.26 0.02 -20.69
CA LYS A 595 -9.61 -0.55 -20.52
C LYS A 595 -10.21 -0.85 -21.89
N ASP A 596 -11.02 -1.89 -21.96
CA ASP A 596 -11.77 -2.25 -23.16
C ASP A 596 -13.20 -2.64 -22.75
N GLU A 597 -14.18 -1.85 -23.17
CA GLU A 597 -15.57 -2.00 -22.78
C GLU A 597 -16.15 -3.37 -23.16
N ASN A 598 -15.70 -3.95 -24.29
CA ASN A 598 -16.17 -5.27 -24.72
C ASN A 598 -15.55 -6.39 -23.87
N PHE A 599 -14.32 -6.22 -23.41
CA PHE A 599 -13.69 -7.14 -22.47
C PHE A 599 -14.35 -7.07 -21.09
N ASP A 600 -14.69 -5.87 -20.62
CA ASP A 600 -15.44 -5.69 -19.38
C ASP A 600 -16.84 -6.33 -19.50
N GLN A 601 -17.51 -6.15 -20.64
CA GLN A 601 -18.77 -6.82 -20.94
C GLN A 601 -18.62 -8.36 -20.90
N LEU A 602 -17.55 -8.91 -21.50
CA LEU A 602 -17.29 -10.36 -21.48
C LEU A 602 -17.16 -10.88 -20.05
N CYS A 603 -16.40 -10.18 -19.23
CA CYS A 603 -16.20 -10.55 -17.83
C CYS A 603 -17.52 -10.48 -17.06
N ASN A 604 -18.32 -9.42 -17.24
CA ASN A 604 -19.61 -9.26 -16.58
C ASN A 604 -20.61 -10.34 -16.99
N GLU A 605 -20.68 -10.68 -18.28
CA GLU A 605 -21.53 -11.78 -18.75
C GLU A 605 -21.09 -13.12 -18.16
N LEU A 606 -19.79 -13.40 -18.07
CA LEU A 606 -19.27 -14.61 -17.40
C LEU A 606 -19.69 -14.68 -15.93
N LYS A 607 -19.56 -13.58 -15.20
CA LYS A 607 -19.96 -13.48 -13.78
C LYS A 607 -21.45 -13.81 -13.58
N ASN A 608 -22.30 -13.47 -14.55
CA ASN A 608 -23.75 -13.69 -14.48
C ASN A 608 -24.20 -15.10 -14.90
N LEU A 609 -23.33 -15.93 -15.51
CA LEU A 609 -23.71 -17.28 -15.97
C LEU A 609 -23.92 -18.28 -14.82
N ASN A 610 -23.50 -17.96 -13.59
CA ASN A 610 -23.60 -18.81 -12.39
C ASN A 610 -23.19 -20.28 -12.68
N LYS A 611 -22.03 -20.46 -13.32
CA LYS A 611 -21.42 -21.78 -13.56
C LYS A 611 -20.25 -22.02 -12.62
N ALA A 612 -19.97 -23.29 -12.37
CA ALA A 612 -18.74 -23.67 -11.68
C ALA A 612 -17.51 -23.17 -12.45
N LYS A 613 -16.41 -22.90 -11.74
CA LYS A 613 -15.11 -22.50 -12.32
C LYS A 613 -15.09 -21.15 -13.08
N ILE A 614 -16.07 -20.26 -12.87
CA ILE A 614 -16.04 -18.91 -13.46
C ILE A 614 -14.82 -18.12 -12.98
N THR A 615 -14.46 -18.26 -11.70
CA THR A 615 -13.25 -17.63 -11.13
C THR A 615 -11.99 -18.04 -11.89
N ASP A 616 -11.83 -19.33 -12.20
CA ASP A 616 -10.69 -19.86 -12.96
C ASP A 616 -10.61 -19.28 -14.38
N ILE A 617 -11.76 -19.23 -15.07
CA ILE A 617 -11.84 -18.64 -16.42
C ILE A 617 -11.41 -17.18 -16.39
N LEU A 618 -11.93 -16.39 -15.44
CA LEU A 618 -11.59 -14.96 -15.32
C LEU A 618 -10.11 -14.75 -15.01
N PHE A 619 -9.51 -15.57 -14.14
CA PHE A 619 -8.09 -15.47 -13.84
C PHE A 619 -7.21 -15.72 -15.08
N HIS A 620 -7.55 -16.70 -15.91
CA HIS A 620 -6.86 -16.91 -17.19
C HIS A 620 -7.02 -15.72 -18.13
N LEU A 621 -8.21 -15.10 -18.18
CA LEU A 621 -8.42 -13.90 -18.99
C LEU A 621 -7.64 -12.69 -18.45
N PHE A 622 -7.48 -12.58 -17.13
CA PHE A 622 -6.68 -11.52 -16.50
C PHE A 622 -5.17 -11.70 -16.70
N ASP A 623 -4.70 -12.92 -16.92
CA ASP A 623 -3.29 -13.21 -17.26
C ASP A 623 -2.92 -12.71 -18.69
N LEU A 624 -3.90 -12.33 -19.53
CA LEU A 624 -3.67 -11.80 -20.88
C LEU A 624 -3.21 -10.33 -20.87
N SER A 625 -2.33 -9.99 -21.81
CA SER A 625 -1.97 -8.59 -22.09
C SER A 625 -3.14 -7.78 -22.64
N GLY A 626 -3.12 -6.45 -22.50
CA GLY A 626 -4.16 -5.57 -23.03
C GLY A 626 -4.41 -5.76 -24.53
N GLU A 627 -3.34 -5.91 -25.33
CA GLU A 627 -3.48 -6.22 -26.76
C GLU A 627 -4.18 -7.55 -27.01
N ALA A 628 -3.82 -8.61 -26.27
CA ALA A 628 -4.43 -9.93 -26.42
C ALA A 628 -5.91 -9.91 -26.02
N ARG A 629 -6.27 -9.23 -24.93
CA ARG A 629 -7.66 -9.05 -24.49
C ARG A 629 -8.50 -8.38 -25.58
N LYS A 630 -8.00 -7.29 -26.16
CA LYS A 630 -8.65 -6.59 -27.28
C LYS A 630 -8.83 -7.50 -28.50
N GLU A 631 -7.77 -8.21 -28.91
CA GLU A 631 -7.84 -9.10 -30.07
C GLU A 631 -8.91 -10.20 -29.89
N ILE A 632 -9.03 -10.78 -28.69
CA ILE A 632 -10.01 -11.82 -28.39
C ILE A 632 -11.44 -11.31 -28.56
N VAL A 633 -11.77 -10.17 -27.93
CA VAL A 633 -13.14 -9.63 -28.01
C VAL A 633 -13.47 -9.13 -29.41
N ASP A 634 -12.50 -8.56 -30.13
CA ASP A 634 -12.63 -8.23 -31.55
C ASP A 634 -13.00 -9.45 -32.39
N PHE A 635 -12.34 -10.59 -32.16
CA PHE A 635 -12.66 -11.83 -32.88
C PHE A 635 -14.04 -12.37 -32.50
N ILE A 636 -14.42 -12.31 -31.22
CA ILE A 636 -15.76 -12.69 -30.74
C ILE A 636 -16.83 -11.88 -31.47
N ILE A 637 -16.74 -10.55 -31.42
CA ILE A 637 -17.72 -9.63 -32.02
C ILE A 637 -17.81 -9.83 -33.54
N LYS A 638 -16.66 -9.83 -34.24
CA LYS A 638 -16.62 -10.04 -35.70
C LYS A 638 -17.23 -11.39 -36.09
N THR A 639 -17.01 -12.43 -35.30
CA THR A 639 -17.54 -13.78 -35.58
C THR A 639 -19.07 -13.84 -35.38
N LYS A 640 -19.57 -13.18 -34.34
CA LYS A 640 -21.01 -13.07 -34.09
C LYS A 640 -21.71 -12.28 -35.19
N GLN A 641 -21.20 -11.10 -35.55
CA GLN A 641 -21.71 -10.27 -36.65
C GLN A 641 -21.69 -11.00 -38.00
N LYS A 642 -20.64 -11.78 -38.26
CA LYS A 642 -20.56 -12.62 -39.47
C LYS A 642 -21.64 -13.69 -39.49
N THR A 643 -21.95 -14.32 -38.35
CA THR A 643 -23.04 -15.30 -38.25
C THR A 643 -24.40 -14.65 -38.51
N ALA A 644 -24.63 -13.46 -37.96
CA ALA A 644 -25.86 -12.70 -38.15
C ALA A 644 -26.05 -12.26 -39.63
N SER A 645 -24.98 -11.78 -40.28
CA SER A 645 -25.05 -11.27 -41.66
C SER A 645 -25.18 -12.36 -42.73
N ASN A 646 -24.50 -13.51 -42.56
CA ASN A 646 -24.48 -14.54 -43.59
C ASN A 646 -25.43 -15.73 -43.32
N GLY A 647 -26.08 -15.76 -42.15
CA GLY A 647 -27.00 -16.84 -41.75
C GLY A 647 -26.33 -18.22 -41.60
N LYS A 648 -25.01 -18.27 -41.39
CA LYS A 648 -24.25 -19.52 -41.23
C LYS A 648 -23.47 -19.50 -39.93
N SER A 649 -23.63 -20.54 -39.11
CA SER A 649 -22.87 -20.70 -37.86
C SER A 649 -21.37 -20.58 -38.11
N GLN A 650 -20.70 -19.71 -37.35
CA GLN A 650 -19.26 -19.47 -37.43
C GLN A 650 -18.58 -19.97 -36.15
N HIS A 651 -17.28 -20.26 -36.25
CA HIS A 651 -16.45 -20.54 -35.08
C HIS A 651 -15.01 -20.15 -35.37
N PHE A 652 -14.25 -19.93 -34.31
CA PHE A 652 -12.80 -19.83 -34.38
C PHE A 652 -12.14 -20.46 -33.16
N SER A 653 -10.85 -20.75 -33.29
CA SER A 653 -10.04 -21.21 -32.17
C SER A 653 -8.69 -20.52 -32.19
N LEU A 654 -8.25 -20.11 -31.01
CA LEU A 654 -6.95 -19.54 -30.73
C LEU A 654 -6.15 -20.59 -29.97
N PRO A 655 -5.01 -21.05 -30.50
CA PRO A 655 -4.17 -21.99 -29.79
C PRO A 655 -3.52 -21.31 -28.58
N PRO A 656 -3.05 -22.10 -27.59
CA PRO A 656 -2.25 -21.58 -26.49
C PRO A 656 -0.99 -20.89 -27.01
N ASP A 657 -0.60 -19.80 -26.35
CA ASP A 657 0.70 -19.18 -26.59
C ASP A 657 1.75 -19.89 -25.74
N ASN A 658 2.65 -20.63 -26.37
CA ASN A 658 3.69 -21.37 -25.67
C ASN A 658 4.78 -20.46 -25.07
N ASN A 659 4.80 -19.17 -25.41
CA ASN A 659 5.78 -18.21 -24.86
C ASN A 659 5.30 -17.55 -23.56
N ASN A 660 4.01 -17.66 -23.24
CA ASN A 660 3.41 -17.06 -22.05
C ASN A 660 2.85 -18.16 -21.14
N SER A 661 3.00 -17.99 -19.83
CA SER A 661 2.46 -18.91 -18.82
C SER A 661 1.46 -18.15 -17.95
N PRO A 662 0.22 -18.64 -17.73
CA PRO A 662 -0.29 -19.94 -18.17
C PRO A 662 -0.72 -19.93 -19.65
N SER A 663 -0.41 -21.04 -20.33
CA SER A 663 -0.76 -21.26 -21.73
C SER A 663 -2.15 -21.92 -21.80
N PHE A 664 -3.14 -21.21 -22.34
CA PHE A 664 -4.49 -21.74 -22.52
C PHE A 664 -5.03 -21.44 -23.92
N GLY A 665 -5.86 -22.35 -24.44
CA GLY A 665 -6.52 -22.14 -25.72
C GLY A 665 -7.93 -21.60 -25.57
N ILE A 666 -8.40 -20.90 -26.60
CA ILE A 666 -9.76 -20.34 -26.65
C ILE A 666 -10.50 -20.89 -27.87
N THR A 667 -11.78 -21.20 -27.74
CA THR A 667 -12.67 -21.45 -28.87
C THR A 667 -13.95 -20.65 -28.72
N TYR A 668 -14.38 -20.01 -29.79
CA TYR A 668 -15.66 -19.31 -29.85
C TYR A 668 -16.56 -19.96 -30.90
N VAL A 669 -17.84 -20.15 -30.56
CA VAL A 669 -18.87 -20.69 -31.45
C VAL A 669 -20.07 -19.75 -31.46
N SER A 670 -20.42 -19.23 -32.63
CA SER A 670 -21.64 -18.47 -32.83
C SER A 670 -22.60 -19.27 -33.71
N LEU A 671 -23.74 -19.67 -33.16
CA LEU A 671 -24.73 -20.48 -33.89
C LEU A 671 -25.83 -19.62 -34.53
N ASN A 672 -26.22 -19.97 -35.76
CA ASN A 672 -27.42 -19.41 -36.40
C ASN A 672 -28.71 -20.11 -35.91
N THR A 673 -28.86 -20.26 -34.59
CA THR A 673 -30.05 -20.80 -33.92
C THR A 673 -30.07 -20.27 -32.49
N ASN A 674 -31.25 -20.27 -31.86
CA ASN A 674 -31.43 -19.92 -30.44
C ASN A 674 -31.53 -21.17 -29.54
N ASP A 675 -31.09 -22.32 -30.04
CA ASP A 675 -31.09 -23.59 -29.31
C ASP A 675 -29.84 -23.72 -28.44
N GLU A 676 -29.99 -23.45 -27.13
CA GLU A 676 -28.91 -23.54 -26.14
C GLU A 676 -28.26 -24.93 -26.07
N ASN A 677 -29.04 -26.00 -26.18
CA ASN A 677 -28.53 -27.37 -26.07
C ASN A 677 -27.63 -27.71 -27.25
N LYS A 678 -27.99 -27.27 -28.46
CA LYS A 678 -27.12 -27.37 -29.63
C LYS A 678 -25.86 -26.54 -29.48
N LEU A 679 -25.96 -25.33 -28.93
CA LEU A 679 -24.79 -24.48 -28.67
C LEU A 679 -23.80 -25.17 -27.73
N ARG A 680 -24.27 -25.63 -26.57
CA ARG A 680 -23.44 -26.32 -25.58
C ARG A 680 -22.79 -27.58 -26.16
N SER A 681 -23.57 -28.42 -26.82
CA SER A 681 -23.07 -29.67 -27.42
C SER A 681 -21.99 -29.38 -28.48
N ARG A 682 -22.23 -28.38 -29.34
CA ARG A 682 -21.28 -28.00 -30.39
C ARG A 682 -20.01 -27.40 -29.81
N LEU A 683 -20.13 -26.56 -28.79
CA LEU A 683 -19.02 -25.92 -28.11
C LEU A 683 -18.12 -26.96 -27.44
N LEU A 684 -18.69 -27.89 -26.67
CA LEU A 684 -17.96 -28.94 -25.95
C LEU A 684 -17.14 -29.82 -26.90
N VAL A 685 -17.77 -30.32 -27.98
CA VAL A 685 -17.10 -31.16 -28.98
C VAL A 685 -15.91 -30.44 -29.63
N LEU A 686 -16.08 -29.16 -29.97
CA LEU A 686 -15.00 -28.37 -30.56
C LEU A 686 -13.87 -28.08 -29.56
N CYS A 687 -14.20 -27.76 -28.31
CA CYS A 687 -13.22 -27.50 -27.27
C CYS A 687 -12.39 -28.75 -26.96
N GLN A 688 -13.04 -29.91 -26.78
CA GLN A 688 -12.35 -31.19 -26.54
C GLN A 688 -11.39 -31.53 -27.69
N ALA A 689 -11.87 -31.48 -28.93
CA ALA A 689 -11.05 -31.78 -30.10
C ALA A 689 -9.86 -30.82 -30.24
N ARG A 690 -10.06 -29.52 -30.00
CA ARG A 690 -9.01 -28.49 -30.13
C ARG A 690 -7.99 -28.57 -29.00
N LYS A 691 -8.44 -28.72 -27.76
CA LYS A 691 -7.59 -28.96 -26.59
C LYS A 691 -6.67 -30.15 -26.82
N TYR A 692 -7.25 -31.27 -27.24
CA TYR A 692 -6.51 -32.51 -27.48
C TYR A 692 -5.47 -32.32 -28.60
N LYS A 693 -5.85 -31.75 -29.75
CA LYS A 693 -4.95 -31.49 -30.88
C LYS A 693 -3.81 -30.52 -30.55
N SER A 694 -4.08 -29.54 -29.68
CA SER A 694 -3.09 -28.55 -29.25
C SER A 694 -2.20 -29.04 -28.10
N LYS A 695 -2.47 -30.22 -27.52
CA LYS A 695 -1.78 -30.76 -26.33
C LYS A 695 -1.76 -29.77 -25.18
N SER A 696 -2.88 -29.08 -24.97
CA SER A 696 -3.04 -28.06 -23.93
C SER A 696 -3.70 -28.66 -22.70
N ASP A 697 -3.27 -28.24 -21.50
CA ASP A 697 -3.92 -28.60 -20.24
C ASP A 697 -5.19 -27.77 -20.00
N VAL A 698 -5.19 -26.51 -20.44
CA VAL A 698 -6.31 -25.58 -20.23
C VAL A 698 -6.96 -25.19 -21.55
N TRP A 699 -8.29 -25.23 -21.60
CA TRP A 699 -9.09 -24.75 -22.73
C TRP A 699 -10.39 -24.08 -22.30
N ILE A 700 -10.65 -22.89 -22.86
CA ILE A 700 -11.85 -22.10 -22.61
C ILE A 700 -12.68 -22.02 -23.89
N GLY A 701 -13.97 -22.34 -23.77
CA GLY A 701 -14.96 -22.25 -24.82
C GLY A 701 -15.99 -21.18 -24.53
N PHE A 702 -16.28 -20.32 -25.49
CA PHE A 702 -17.34 -19.32 -25.42
C PHE A 702 -18.35 -19.59 -26.54
N GLY A 703 -19.65 -19.49 -26.25
CA GLY A 703 -20.69 -19.71 -27.24
C GLY A 703 -21.73 -18.60 -27.25
N SER A 704 -22.22 -18.21 -28.43
CA SER A 704 -23.33 -17.26 -28.58
C SER A 704 -24.44 -17.78 -29.49
N LEU A 705 -25.66 -17.33 -29.21
CA LEU A 705 -26.86 -17.55 -30.01
C LEU A 705 -27.07 -16.39 -30.98
N LYS A 706 -27.94 -16.63 -31.97
CA LYS A 706 -28.18 -15.70 -33.08
C LYS A 706 -28.80 -14.38 -32.61
N ASP A 707 -29.90 -14.47 -31.86
CA ASP A 707 -30.74 -13.32 -31.53
C ASP A 707 -30.43 -12.77 -30.11
N SER A 708 -29.42 -13.31 -29.43
CA SER A 708 -28.98 -12.81 -28.13
C SER A 708 -28.31 -11.45 -28.25
N THR A 709 -28.55 -10.55 -27.31
CA THR A 709 -27.83 -9.28 -27.18
C THR A 709 -26.45 -9.46 -26.53
N ASN A 710 -26.26 -10.53 -25.75
CA ASN A 710 -25.03 -10.80 -25.02
C ASN A 710 -23.90 -11.27 -25.95
N ILE A 711 -22.65 -10.91 -25.72
CA ILE A 711 -21.54 -11.40 -26.55
C ILE A 711 -21.28 -12.90 -26.36
N ILE A 712 -21.64 -13.43 -25.20
CA ILE A 712 -21.67 -14.86 -24.87
C ILE A 712 -22.98 -15.26 -24.17
N ASP A 713 -23.43 -16.48 -24.42
CA ASP A 713 -24.61 -17.11 -23.81
C ASP A 713 -24.26 -18.41 -23.05
N CYS A 714 -23.08 -18.98 -23.34
CA CYS A 714 -22.58 -20.12 -22.59
C CYS A 714 -21.05 -20.16 -22.58
N VAL A 715 -20.52 -20.88 -21.60
CA VAL A 715 -19.10 -21.12 -21.42
C VAL A 715 -18.85 -22.62 -21.21
N ALA A 716 -17.69 -23.08 -21.67
CA ALA A 716 -17.14 -24.40 -21.39
C ALA A 716 -15.71 -24.23 -20.88
N PHE A 717 -15.32 -24.96 -19.84
CA PHE A 717 -13.98 -24.91 -19.28
C PHE A 717 -13.47 -26.33 -19.07
N ASN A 718 -12.19 -26.55 -19.40
CA ASN A 718 -11.52 -27.82 -19.18
C ASN A 718 -10.06 -27.58 -18.83
N ASP A 719 -9.71 -27.88 -17.59
CA ASP A 719 -8.40 -27.75 -16.95
C ASP A 719 -7.72 -29.11 -16.65
N ALA A 720 -8.31 -30.23 -17.10
CA ALA A 720 -7.73 -31.55 -16.91
C ALA A 720 -6.38 -31.66 -17.64
N LYS A 721 -5.38 -32.30 -17.04
CA LYS A 721 -4.09 -32.51 -17.74
C LYS A 721 -4.28 -33.26 -19.05
N TRP A 722 -3.48 -32.92 -20.05
CA TRP A 722 -3.53 -33.64 -21.33
C TRP A 722 -3.03 -35.06 -21.15
N GLU A 723 -3.82 -36.02 -21.60
CA GLU A 723 -3.47 -37.44 -21.66
C GLU A 723 -3.82 -37.98 -23.05
N TYR A 724 -3.05 -38.96 -23.52
CA TYR A 724 -3.30 -39.59 -24.81
C TYR A 724 -4.60 -40.40 -24.76
N ASP A 725 -5.45 -40.20 -25.76
CA ASP A 725 -6.71 -40.91 -25.92
C ASP A 725 -6.93 -41.20 -27.41
N ALA A 726 -7.00 -42.49 -27.76
CA ALA A 726 -7.10 -42.93 -29.14
C ALA A 726 -8.41 -42.51 -29.83
N GLU A 727 -9.50 -42.36 -29.08
CA GLU A 727 -10.78 -41.91 -29.61
C GLU A 727 -10.78 -40.40 -29.85
N LEU A 728 -10.22 -39.62 -28.93
CA LEU A 728 -10.03 -38.18 -29.10
C LEU A 728 -9.05 -37.85 -30.23
N GLU A 729 -7.99 -38.63 -30.43
CA GLU A 729 -7.07 -38.50 -31.57
C GLU A 729 -7.84 -38.57 -32.89
N LYS A 730 -8.55 -39.67 -33.12
CA LYS A 730 -9.35 -39.90 -34.34
C LYS A 730 -10.44 -38.85 -34.53
N THR A 731 -11.10 -38.46 -33.45
CA THR A 731 -12.15 -37.43 -33.43
C THR A 731 -11.57 -36.07 -33.81
N SER A 732 -10.41 -35.69 -33.27
CA SER A 732 -9.73 -34.44 -33.56
C SER A 732 -9.24 -34.36 -35.02
N GLU A 733 -8.74 -35.46 -35.60
CA GLU A 733 -8.33 -35.55 -37.00
C GLU A 733 -9.51 -35.41 -37.96
N THR A 734 -10.65 -36.01 -37.60
CA THR A 734 -11.87 -36.01 -38.43
C THR A 734 -12.58 -34.65 -38.41
N LEU A 735 -12.71 -34.03 -37.23
CA LEU A 735 -13.42 -32.75 -37.03
C LEU A 735 -12.60 -31.52 -37.44
N LEU A 736 -11.27 -31.54 -37.29
CA LEU A 736 -10.41 -30.35 -37.40
C LEU A 736 -9.63 -30.29 -38.72
N LYS A 737 -10.33 -30.33 -39.85
CA LYS A 737 -9.77 -30.12 -41.20
C LYS A 737 -9.50 -28.64 -41.57
N SER A 738 -9.86 -27.68 -40.71
CA SER A 738 -9.72 -26.22 -40.96
C SER A 738 -8.61 -25.52 -40.15
N LYS A 739 -8.02 -24.45 -40.73
CA LYS A 739 -6.88 -23.65 -40.20
C LYS A 739 -7.24 -22.87 -38.92
N PHE A 740 -6.26 -22.74 -38.01
CA PHE A 740 -6.30 -21.87 -36.82
C PHE A 740 -6.29 -20.38 -37.21
N MET A 741 -6.95 -19.51 -36.43
CA MET A 741 -6.64 -18.07 -36.41
C MET A 741 -5.54 -17.81 -35.38
N ARG A 742 -4.63 -16.88 -35.68
CA ARG A 742 -3.44 -16.61 -34.87
C ARG A 742 -3.50 -15.17 -34.36
N ILE A 743 -3.31 -15.00 -33.05
CA ILE A 743 -3.10 -13.71 -32.37
C ILE A 743 -1.65 -13.27 -32.57
N GLY A 744 -1.41 -11.97 -32.75
CA GLY A 744 -0.08 -11.38 -32.88
C GLY A 744 0.55 -11.32 -34.30
N LYS A 745 1.74 -10.71 -34.37
CA LYS A 745 2.46 -10.36 -35.62
C LYS A 745 2.68 -11.59 -36.51
N LYS A 746 2.34 -11.46 -37.80
CA LYS A 746 2.46 -12.54 -38.79
C LYS A 746 3.92 -13.02 -38.89
N ILE A 747 4.18 -14.23 -38.39
CA ILE A 747 5.51 -14.86 -38.45
C ILE A 747 5.93 -15.01 -39.92
N GLY A 748 7.05 -14.39 -40.27
CA GLY A 748 7.65 -14.47 -41.59
C GLY A 748 8.09 -15.90 -41.90
N ARG A 749 7.99 -16.33 -43.16
CA ARG A 749 8.39 -17.69 -43.59
C ARG A 749 9.82 -18.07 -43.18
N ASN A 750 10.70 -17.08 -42.97
CA ASN A 750 12.10 -17.29 -42.60
C ASN A 750 12.39 -17.14 -41.10
N ASP A 751 11.41 -16.73 -40.28
CA ASP A 751 11.58 -16.56 -38.84
C ASP A 751 11.63 -17.91 -38.14
N LYS A 752 12.18 -17.98 -36.92
CA LYS A 752 12.20 -19.22 -36.13
C LYS A 752 10.76 -19.68 -35.85
N CYS A 753 10.54 -20.99 -35.97
CA CYS A 753 9.23 -21.60 -35.81
C CYS A 753 8.85 -21.62 -34.32
N PRO A 754 7.68 -21.10 -33.93
CA PRO A 754 7.29 -20.94 -32.52
C PRO A 754 6.88 -22.24 -31.83
N CYS A 755 6.97 -23.40 -32.49
CA CYS A 755 6.82 -24.71 -31.84
C CYS A 755 8.08 -25.14 -31.07
N GLY A 756 9.08 -24.27 -30.93
CA GLY A 756 10.32 -24.55 -30.21
C GLY A 756 11.34 -25.41 -30.98
N SER A 757 11.05 -25.80 -32.23
CA SER A 757 11.91 -26.73 -33.00
C SER A 757 13.25 -26.16 -33.48
N GLY A 758 13.50 -24.86 -33.33
CA GLY A 758 14.71 -24.18 -33.81
C GLY A 758 14.78 -23.97 -35.34
N PHE A 759 13.89 -24.57 -36.14
CA PHE A 759 13.84 -24.42 -37.60
C PHE A 759 13.13 -23.13 -38.04
N LYS A 760 13.39 -22.66 -39.27
CA LYS A 760 12.60 -21.59 -39.91
C LYS A 760 11.14 -22.03 -40.10
N TYR A 761 10.17 -21.13 -39.95
CA TYR A 761 8.73 -21.43 -39.99
C TYR A 761 8.33 -22.22 -41.23
N LYS A 762 8.84 -21.85 -42.42
CA LYS A 762 8.59 -22.59 -43.69
C LYS A 762 9.13 -24.02 -43.74
N LYS A 763 10.07 -24.37 -42.85
CA LYS A 763 10.66 -25.72 -42.74
C LYS A 763 10.03 -26.55 -41.62
N CYS A 764 9.09 -25.99 -40.85
CA CYS A 764 8.42 -26.65 -39.74
C CYS A 764 6.89 -26.43 -39.83
N CYS A 765 6.24 -25.72 -38.90
CA CYS A 765 4.78 -25.59 -38.89
C CYS A 765 4.17 -24.86 -40.10
N GLY A 766 5.00 -24.17 -40.90
CA GLY A 766 4.61 -23.52 -42.16
C GLY A 766 4.99 -24.31 -43.41
N ARG A 767 5.18 -25.64 -43.33
CA ARG A 767 5.58 -26.51 -44.46
C ARG A 767 4.50 -26.79 -45.52
N ASN A 768 3.36 -26.11 -45.46
CA ASN A 768 2.32 -26.21 -46.48
C ASN A 768 2.47 -25.12 -47.53
#